data_AF-A0AA42CCF5-F1
#
_entry.id   AF-A0AA42CCF5-F1
#
_cell.length_a   1.000
_cell.length_b   1.000
_cell.length_c   1.000
_cell.angle_alpha   90.00
_cell.angle_beta   90.00
_cell.angle_gamma   90.00
#
_symmetry.space_group_name_H-M   'P 1'
#
loop_
_entity.id
_entity.type
_entity.pdbx_description
1 polymer ?
#
loop_
_entity_poly.entity_id
_entity_poly.type
_entity_poly.pdbx_seq_one_letter_code
_entity_poly.pdbx_strand_id
1 'polypeptide(L)'
;MGVPPYDHIVVVMMENKDYSQIIGDMVDAPYINSLAADGALLTNYTAIAHPSQPNYFALFAGSTFGVTDDDHHTEFDPTLATILQSAGKTFTGYVESNGRSYDHNPWESFPEGFTVEQDFNTFPSGNFANLPSVAFVSPNVHDDMHDGTITQGDDWLQANLDSYAQWARANNSLLIVAWDESSQNSTNQIAAILYGDHVIPGAYAAAYNHYNMLSTILGAFNLTGPNNAATAATIDVFGKIISGSVTGPVVLGTADNPLTITAAGTVIATGSGVDGIDGPSAFASTIKNDGTVASADGFGIALVGGGTVGNGPLSEAAASITGKGAGLFINGGVGTLSNAGLVSASGGAGADIEAGGSVSNASGGLIAGSTFGVFISGGSGTVSNVGSVRGAAYGGVLLAAGGSVTNVAGASVRGGHNGVYVQTAAGAVINAGSILGSRDDGVVFAAGGNVFNAAGGVIAGGADGVFIFGGGGAVTNDGTVSGGSTSGYGMIIGSGGSVTNAGLISGRDGLGLRAGGSVTNAASGAISGLGPSGTAVFAAGSPGTLTNAGRIAGNSLGALFVAGGSITNAASGAIVGRVAGLFVNGGAAFLSNEGSIGATAGAAVDLEAGGSVTNNASASITGSGFGVFVTGGSGSVVNSGSIAGGSNIGAFLASGGYVTNNASGSISGHIAGVFTKGARATLSNSGSITATGGAGADIEGGGSVINNAGASVSGGGFGVFITGGSGTVSNSGSITGTSSGGIVLGAGGGVANNAGASITGGSNGVYVKYGAAGTITNMGLISASSGAGVDLAGGGNVVNAADASILGGQFGVFIANGVGTVTNNGTIVGGTYAVKFSGGGTNRLVVGPTSVIIGAVGGSASATSALEFAGGSGVISGMSGGSGMVTENGQSWSFCGDFGTLAIDPGGVWIMSGTNTAPFMANYGLVEISGSLNVSDAIDQASTGLFQLDNGARLEIAAALGTDVQMRFLASSSLVIDNAGAFGINVGTASYAGPQLQNFGVGDTIDLKSFSAAGVAWNYDASTGVLQVSDSALQVASLAFQTSSLGAGTFHATTDGATGIYITHG
;
A
#
# COMPACT_ATOMS: atom_id res chain seq x y z
N MET A 1 33.78 18.08 -45.65
CA MET A 1 35.10 17.47 -45.38
C MET A 1 36.01 17.87 -46.53
N GLY A 2 37.33 17.92 -46.33
CA GLY A 2 38.24 18.52 -47.32
C GLY A 2 38.82 17.47 -48.26
N VAL A 3 38.89 17.78 -49.56
CA VAL A 3 39.71 17.00 -50.51
C VAL A 3 41.18 17.08 -50.07
N PRO A 4 41.94 15.97 -50.03
CA PRO A 4 43.34 15.97 -49.67
C PRO A 4 44.20 16.85 -50.60
N PRO A 5 45.24 17.51 -50.09
CA PRO A 5 46.15 18.28 -50.92
C PRO A 5 47.13 17.37 -51.66
N TYR A 6 46.77 16.98 -52.88
CA TYR A 6 47.59 16.13 -53.73
C TYR A 6 48.78 16.86 -54.36
N ASP A 7 49.90 16.15 -54.51
CA ASP A 7 51.07 16.62 -55.26
C ASP A 7 50.84 16.49 -56.76
N HIS A 8 50.27 15.34 -57.18
CA HIS A 8 49.92 15.04 -58.56
C HIS A 8 48.55 14.37 -58.67
N ILE A 9 47.74 14.81 -59.63
CA ILE A 9 46.49 14.16 -60.02
C ILE A 9 46.59 13.77 -61.49
N VAL A 10 46.42 12.49 -61.81
CA VAL A 10 46.28 12.01 -63.19
C VAL A 10 44.80 11.73 -63.42
N VAL A 11 44.23 12.37 -64.43
CA VAL A 11 42.88 12.10 -64.93
C VAL A 11 43.06 11.38 -66.25
N VAL A 12 42.47 10.19 -66.39
CA VAL A 12 42.31 9.53 -67.70
C VAL A 12 40.82 9.50 -68.02
N MET A 13 40.49 9.97 -69.23
CA MET A 13 39.14 9.93 -69.75
C MET A 13 39.04 8.79 -70.77
N MET A 14 38.08 7.91 -70.55
CA MET A 14 37.70 6.81 -71.45
C MET A 14 36.36 7.16 -72.11
N GLU A 15 35.91 6.39 -73.09
CA GLU A 15 34.79 6.80 -73.93
C GLU A 15 33.66 5.80 -74.13
N ASN A 16 32.44 6.35 -74.20
CA ASN A 16 31.24 5.75 -74.78
C ASN A 16 30.85 4.35 -74.29
N LYS A 17 30.83 4.15 -72.97
CA LYS A 17 30.37 2.90 -72.33
C LYS A 17 29.40 3.16 -71.19
N ASP A 18 28.31 2.40 -71.17
CA ASP A 18 27.38 2.38 -70.04
C ASP A 18 28.08 1.86 -68.78
N TYR A 19 27.74 2.40 -67.61
CA TYR A 19 28.23 1.91 -66.32
C TYR A 19 28.16 0.38 -66.19
N SER A 20 27.06 -0.24 -66.62
CA SER A 20 26.82 -1.70 -66.52
C SER A 20 27.61 -2.53 -67.53
N GLN A 21 28.21 -1.91 -68.55
CA GLN A 21 29.11 -2.61 -69.48
C GLN A 21 30.53 -2.72 -68.92
N ILE A 22 30.92 -1.82 -68.02
CA ILE A 22 32.26 -1.81 -67.41
C ILE A 22 32.23 -2.47 -66.03
N ILE A 23 31.39 -1.99 -65.13
CA ILE A 23 31.39 -2.40 -63.72
C ILE A 23 30.64 -3.74 -63.55
N GLY A 24 31.34 -4.73 -63.01
CA GLY A 24 30.88 -6.12 -62.89
C GLY A 24 31.35 -7.03 -64.01
N ASP A 25 31.94 -6.49 -65.08
CA ASP A 25 32.52 -7.28 -66.17
C ASP A 25 33.94 -7.76 -65.82
N MET A 26 34.00 -8.92 -65.17
CA MET A 26 35.26 -9.56 -64.79
C MET A 26 35.94 -10.31 -65.95
N VAL A 27 35.34 -10.32 -67.15
CA VAL A 27 35.88 -11.02 -68.33
C VAL A 27 36.61 -10.04 -69.23
N ASP A 28 35.95 -8.95 -69.61
CA ASP A 28 36.49 -7.99 -70.57
C ASP A 28 37.09 -6.73 -69.90
N ALA A 29 36.77 -6.43 -68.62
CA ALA A 29 37.33 -5.31 -67.86
C ALA A 29 37.94 -5.70 -66.48
N PRO A 30 38.77 -6.75 -66.39
CA PRO A 30 39.28 -7.23 -65.10
C PRO A 30 40.16 -6.21 -64.36
N TYR A 31 40.96 -5.39 -65.05
CA TYR A 31 41.82 -4.41 -64.40
C TYR A 31 41.03 -3.21 -63.85
N ILE A 32 40.12 -2.65 -64.63
CA ILE A 32 39.22 -1.57 -64.19
C ILE A 32 38.41 -2.02 -62.97
N ASN A 33 37.87 -3.25 -62.99
CA ASN A 33 37.13 -3.78 -61.84
C ASN A 33 38.04 -4.03 -60.62
N SER A 34 39.34 -4.28 -60.80
CA SER A 34 40.31 -4.31 -59.70
C SER A 34 40.53 -2.93 -59.09
N LEU A 35 40.64 -1.87 -59.90
CA LEU A 35 40.71 -0.49 -59.42
C LEU A 35 39.43 -0.07 -58.71
N ALA A 36 38.26 -0.48 -59.22
CA ALA A 36 36.97 -0.22 -58.58
C ALA A 36 36.83 -0.92 -57.21
N ALA A 37 37.41 -2.12 -57.06
CA ALA A 37 37.38 -2.86 -55.81
C ALA A 37 38.33 -2.27 -54.75
N ASP A 38 39.52 -1.82 -55.17
CA ASP A 38 40.57 -1.30 -54.29
C ASP A 38 40.57 0.24 -54.18
N GLY A 39 39.67 0.94 -54.88
CA GLY A 39 39.50 2.38 -54.90
C GLY A 39 38.06 2.80 -54.58
N ALA A 40 37.73 4.06 -54.84
CA ALA A 40 36.39 4.60 -54.66
C ALA A 40 35.62 4.59 -55.99
N LEU A 41 34.67 3.66 -56.11
CA LEU A 41 33.75 3.58 -57.22
C LEU A 41 32.52 4.47 -56.96
N LEU A 42 32.26 5.42 -57.86
CA LEU A 42 31.06 6.27 -57.80
C LEU A 42 29.93 5.59 -58.57
N THR A 43 29.01 4.93 -57.85
CA THR A 43 27.97 4.10 -58.48
C THR A 43 26.81 4.91 -59.05
N ASN A 44 26.75 6.21 -58.79
CA ASN A 44 25.73 7.13 -59.29
C ASN A 44 26.38 8.37 -59.90
N TYR A 45 27.32 8.14 -60.82
CA TYR A 45 28.01 9.19 -61.56
C TYR A 45 27.42 9.30 -62.97
N THR A 46 27.02 10.51 -63.37
CA THR A 46 26.41 10.76 -64.68
C THR A 46 27.18 11.80 -65.46
N ALA A 47 27.33 11.56 -66.77
CA ALA A 47 27.78 12.56 -67.72
C ALA A 47 26.73 13.68 -67.90
N ILE A 48 27.14 14.81 -68.49
CA ILE A 48 26.34 16.03 -68.56
C ILE A 48 25.47 16.08 -69.82
N ALA A 49 26.00 15.65 -70.96
CA ALA A 49 25.33 15.78 -72.25
C ALA A 49 25.67 14.61 -73.20
N HIS A 50 25.02 14.62 -74.35
CA HIS A 50 25.44 13.93 -75.57
C HIS A 50 25.57 14.99 -76.68
N PRO A 51 26.61 14.97 -77.53
CA PRO A 51 27.69 13.98 -77.60
C PRO A 51 28.91 14.29 -76.69
N SER A 52 30.06 13.64 -76.92
CA SER A 52 31.28 13.59 -76.12
C SER A 52 31.88 14.95 -75.72
N GLN A 53 32.10 15.86 -76.67
CA GLN A 53 32.87 17.09 -76.45
C GLN A 53 32.31 18.02 -75.34
N PRO A 54 30.99 18.27 -75.23
CA PRO A 54 30.41 18.95 -74.08
C PRO A 54 30.82 18.39 -72.71
N ASN A 55 31.04 17.08 -72.59
CA ASN A 55 31.46 16.44 -71.33
C ASN A 55 32.92 16.73 -70.99
N TYR A 56 33.80 16.76 -71.98
CA TYR A 56 35.18 17.23 -71.83
C TYR A 56 35.24 18.70 -71.39
N PHE A 57 34.40 19.57 -71.97
CA PHE A 57 34.29 20.97 -71.52
C PHE A 57 33.72 21.09 -70.10
N ALA A 58 32.76 20.23 -69.74
CA ALA A 58 32.23 20.21 -68.38
C ALA A 58 33.30 19.84 -67.34
N LEU A 59 34.18 18.88 -67.65
CA LEU A 59 35.27 18.47 -66.77
C LEU A 59 36.46 19.43 -66.80
N PHE A 60 36.71 20.12 -67.91
CA PHE A 60 37.87 21.02 -68.05
C PHE A 60 37.57 22.47 -67.65
N ALA A 61 36.38 22.99 -67.94
CA ALA A 61 36.02 24.39 -67.75
C ALA A 61 34.73 24.59 -66.94
N GLY A 62 34.10 23.52 -66.45
CA GLY A 62 32.91 23.62 -65.60
C GLY A 62 31.66 24.10 -66.34
N SER A 63 31.65 24.06 -67.67
CA SER A 63 30.55 24.51 -68.52
C SER A 63 30.56 23.72 -69.82
N THR A 64 29.40 23.39 -70.36
CA THR A 64 29.30 22.90 -71.75
C THR A 64 29.33 24.04 -72.77
N PHE A 65 29.28 25.30 -72.31
CA PHE A 65 29.12 26.52 -73.12
C PHE A 65 27.89 26.51 -74.06
N GLY A 66 26.97 25.56 -73.85
CA GLY A 66 25.82 25.35 -74.74
C GLY A 66 26.16 24.56 -76.01
N VAL A 67 27.36 23.98 -76.11
CA VAL A 67 27.76 23.09 -77.20
C VAL A 67 26.94 21.81 -77.17
N THR A 68 26.55 21.32 -78.34
CA THR A 68 25.67 20.16 -78.54
C THR A 68 26.12 19.25 -79.70
N ASP A 69 27.37 19.39 -80.13
CA ASP A 69 28.01 18.64 -81.22
C ASP A 69 29.49 18.36 -80.86
N ASP A 70 30.20 17.62 -81.71
CA ASP A 70 31.64 17.36 -81.65
C ASP A 70 32.36 18.08 -82.81
N ASP A 71 31.97 19.33 -83.09
CA ASP A 71 32.65 20.19 -84.07
C ASP A 71 33.76 21.03 -83.41
N HIS A 72 34.60 21.67 -84.21
CA HIS A 72 35.69 22.50 -83.68
C HIS A 72 35.15 23.81 -83.08
N HIS A 73 35.34 24.04 -81.78
CA HIS A 73 34.91 25.26 -81.08
C HIS A 73 36.07 26.16 -80.65
N THR A 74 35.74 27.37 -80.22
CA THR A 74 36.69 28.30 -79.59
C THR A 74 36.00 28.95 -78.41
N GLU A 75 36.37 28.51 -77.24
CA GLU A 75 35.80 28.88 -75.96
C GLU A 75 36.76 29.75 -75.14
N PHE A 76 36.29 30.20 -73.98
CA PHE A 76 36.98 31.17 -73.16
C PHE A 76 37.29 30.65 -71.76
N ASP A 77 38.38 31.17 -71.21
CA ASP A 77 38.73 31.05 -69.80
C ASP A 77 37.61 31.51 -68.85
N PRO A 78 37.61 31.02 -67.59
CA PRO A 78 38.63 30.18 -66.96
C PRO A 78 38.45 28.67 -67.15
N THR A 79 39.58 27.96 -67.33
CA THR A 79 39.69 26.50 -67.40
C THR A 79 40.45 25.93 -66.20
N LEU A 80 40.48 24.60 -66.07
CA LEU A 80 41.31 23.87 -65.11
C LEU A 80 42.78 24.31 -65.24
N ALA A 81 43.30 24.39 -66.47
CA ALA A 81 44.68 24.77 -66.73
C ALA A 81 44.97 26.21 -66.30
N THR A 82 44.11 27.17 -66.66
CA THR A 82 44.36 28.59 -66.35
C THR A 82 44.12 28.93 -64.88
N ILE A 83 43.18 28.25 -64.20
CA ILE A 83 43.02 28.35 -62.75
C ILE A 83 44.25 27.81 -62.02
N LEU A 84 44.75 26.62 -62.40
CA LEU A 84 45.97 26.05 -61.79
C LEU A 84 47.16 26.98 -62.00
N GLN A 85 47.36 27.47 -63.22
CA GLN A 85 48.47 28.38 -63.55
C GLN A 85 48.40 29.68 -62.72
N SER A 86 47.21 30.25 -62.54
CA SER A 86 47.02 31.47 -61.73
C SER A 86 47.40 31.27 -60.25
N ALA A 87 47.35 30.03 -59.77
CA ALA A 87 47.75 29.63 -58.42
C ALA A 87 49.20 29.12 -58.33
N GLY A 88 49.99 29.21 -59.40
CA GLY A 88 51.36 28.70 -59.46
C GLY A 88 51.47 27.18 -59.52
N LYS A 89 50.40 26.50 -59.93
CA LYS A 89 50.34 25.05 -60.19
C LYS A 89 50.50 24.78 -61.69
N THR A 90 50.82 23.54 -62.05
CA THR A 90 51.07 23.15 -63.44
C THR A 90 50.02 22.18 -63.97
N PHE A 91 49.72 22.29 -65.26
CA PHE A 91 48.84 21.40 -66.01
C PHE A 91 49.55 20.89 -67.26
N THR A 92 49.34 19.62 -67.63
CA THR A 92 49.76 19.08 -68.93
C THR A 92 48.75 18.05 -69.43
N GLY A 93 48.31 18.19 -70.67
CA GLY A 93 47.56 17.17 -71.40
C GLY A 93 48.54 16.22 -72.11
N TYR A 94 48.48 14.92 -71.80
CA TYR A 94 49.26 13.88 -72.46
C TYR A 94 48.37 13.10 -73.42
N VAL A 95 48.64 13.20 -74.71
CA VAL A 95 47.83 12.60 -75.77
C VAL A 95 48.58 11.45 -76.41
N GLU A 96 47.94 10.28 -76.50
CA GLU A 96 48.52 9.14 -77.19
C GLU A 96 48.68 9.42 -78.70
N SER A 97 49.68 8.79 -79.34
CA SER A 97 49.91 8.95 -80.77
C SER A 97 48.65 8.63 -81.60
N ASN A 98 48.28 9.55 -82.50
CA ASN A 98 47.02 9.52 -83.29
C ASN A 98 45.72 9.69 -82.48
N GLY A 99 45.78 10.02 -81.19
CA GLY A 99 44.63 10.39 -80.34
C GLY A 99 44.33 11.90 -80.30
N ARG A 100 44.93 12.68 -81.21
CA ARG A 100 44.69 14.13 -81.28
C ARG A 100 43.33 14.41 -81.89
N SER A 101 42.43 14.96 -81.10
CA SER A 101 41.11 15.36 -81.56
C SER A 101 40.56 16.49 -80.69
N TYR A 102 39.94 17.49 -81.30
CA TYR A 102 39.46 18.70 -80.62
C TYR A 102 38.20 18.44 -79.77
N ASP A 103 37.56 17.29 -79.96
CA ASP A 103 36.42 16.76 -79.20
C ASP A 103 36.86 15.99 -77.95
N HIS A 104 38.04 15.32 -77.97
CA HIS A 104 38.57 14.53 -76.84
C HIS A 104 39.68 15.26 -76.05
N ASN A 105 40.27 16.32 -76.62
CA ASN A 105 41.30 17.15 -75.99
C ASN A 105 40.76 18.57 -75.74
N PRO A 106 40.16 18.84 -74.57
CA PRO A 106 39.39 20.06 -74.38
C PRO A 106 40.21 21.34 -74.54
N TRP A 107 41.49 21.34 -74.14
CA TRP A 107 42.38 22.51 -74.22
C TRP A 107 42.59 23.04 -75.64
N GLU A 108 42.41 22.21 -76.68
CA GLU A 108 42.51 22.66 -78.08
C GLU A 108 41.46 23.73 -78.43
N SER A 109 40.32 23.71 -77.73
CA SER A 109 39.23 24.69 -77.89
C SER A 109 39.41 25.96 -77.05
N PHE A 110 40.44 26.07 -76.21
CA PHE A 110 40.66 27.23 -75.32
C PHE A 110 41.98 27.96 -75.66
N PRO A 111 42.19 29.19 -75.16
CA PRO A 111 43.35 30.01 -75.52
C PRO A 111 44.72 29.37 -75.26
N GLU A 112 44.83 28.46 -74.29
CA GLU A 112 46.03 27.67 -74.02
C GLU A 112 46.41 26.74 -75.17
N GLY A 113 45.43 26.18 -75.89
CA GLY A 113 45.63 25.30 -77.05
C GLY A 113 46.69 24.22 -76.81
N PHE A 114 47.51 23.97 -77.83
CA PHE A 114 48.60 22.99 -77.79
C PHE A 114 49.76 23.36 -76.84
N THR A 115 49.75 24.53 -76.20
CA THR A 115 50.89 24.94 -75.35
C THR A 115 50.98 24.15 -74.04
N VAL A 116 49.88 23.51 -73.65
CA VAL A 116 49.79 22.63 -72.48
C VAL A 116 49.81 21.15 -72.85
N GLU A 117 49.97 20.81 -74.13
CA GLU A 117 49.92 19.43 -74.62
C GLU A 117 51.32 18.82 -74.80
N GLN A 118 51.44 17.53 -74.50
CA GLN A 118 52.60 16.68 -74.77
C GLN A 118 52.16 15.33 -75.34
N ASP A 119 53.08 14.66 -76.04
CA ASP A 119 52.89 13.26 -76.47
C ASP A 119 52.94 12.33 -75.25
N PHE A 120 52.02 11.37 -75.13
CA PHE A 120 51.97 10.42 -74.02
C PHE A 120 53.27 9.59 -73.87
N ASN A 121 54.07 9.42 -74.93
CA ASN A 121 55.40 8.81 -74.83
C ASN A 121 56.37 9.60 -73.94
N THR A 122 56.05 10.86 -73.63
CA THR A 122 56.80 11.70 -72.68
C THR A 122 56.25 11.64 -71.25
N PHE A 123 55.18 10.88 -71.02
CA PHE A 123 54.65 10.63 -69.69
C PHE A 123 55.74 10.01 -68.82
N PRO A 124 56.06 10.60 -67.65
CA PRO A 124 57.26 10.27 -66.89
C PRO A 124 57.12 8.96 -66.09
N SER A 125 56.83 7.84 -66.75
CA SER A 125 56.59 6.52 -66.15
C SER A 125 57.77 5.96 -65.35
N GLY A 126 58.99 6.45 -65.60
CA GLY A 126 60.19 6.12 -64.83
C GLY A 126 60.39 6.97 -63.56
N ASN A 127 59.67 8.09 -63.40
CA ASN A 127 59.72 8.95 -62.21
C ASN A 127 58.49 9.89 -62.14
N PHE A 128 57.43 9.43 -61.48
CA PHE A 128 56.17 10.17 -61.38
C PHE A 128 56.23 11.48 -60.58
N ALA A 129 57.26 11.69 -59.75
CA ALA A 129 57.46 12.97 -59.05
C ALA A 129 57.73 14.17 -60.00
N ASN A 130 57.97 13.90 -61.29
CA ASN A 130 58.14 14.93 -62.32
C ASN A 130 56.83 15.31 -63.03
N LEU A 131 55.68 14.71 -62.66
CA LEU A 131 54.39 15.03 -63.25
C LEU A 131 54.00 16.50 -62.97
N PRO A 132 53.13 17.12 -63.79
CA PRO A 132 52.48 18.38 -63.41
C PRO A 132 51.59 18.20 -62.17
N SER A 133 51.10 19.30 -61.59
CA SER A 133 50.10 19.22 -60.51
C SER A 133 48.84 18.47 -60.96
N VAL A 134 48.39 18.69 -62.20
CA VAL A 134 47.36 17.87 -62.84
C VAL A 134 47.80 17.45 -64.24
N ALA A 135 47.79 16.14 -64.49
CA ALA A 135 48.01 15.55 -65.80
C ALA A 135 46.68 15.01 -66.33
N PHE A 136 46.30 15.39 -67.55
CA PHE A 136 45.13 14.85 -68.23
C PHE A 136 45.59 13.93 -69.34
N VAL A 137 45.23 12.65 -69.29
CA VAL A 137 45.64 11.62 -70.24
C VAL A 137 44.47 11.33 -71.16
N SER A 138 44.70 11.48 -72.46
CA SER A 138 43.73 11.12 -73.51
C SER A 138 44.32 9.97 -74.34
N PRO A 139 43.82 8.73 -74.17
CA PRO A 139 44.17 7.61 -75.04
C PRO A 139 43.68 7.86 -76.47
N ASN A 140 44.14 7.07 -77.44
CA ASN A 140 43.58 7.16 -78.79
C ASN A 140 42.19 6.48 -78.89
N VAL A 141 41.44 6.79 -79.94
CA VAL A 141 40.05 6.32 -80.20
C VAL A 141 39.81 4.80 -80.11
N HIS A 142 40.86 3.97 -80.19
CA HIS A 142 40.73 2.52 -79.96
C HIS A 142 40.97 2.16 -78.49
N ASP A 143 41.94 2.81 -77.85
CA ASP A 143 42.38 2.49 -76.49
C ASP A 143 41.54 3.21 -75.42
N ASP A 144 40.85 4.30 -75.76
CA ASP A 144 39.82 4.95 -74.93
C ASP A 144 38.48 4.18 -74.90
N MET A 145 38.35 3.15 -75.75
CA MET A 145 37.15 2.32 -75.98
C MET A 145 36.07 2.92 -76.89
N HIS A 146 36.26 4.07 -77.53
CA HIS A 146 35.25 4.63 -78.43
C HIS A 146 34.98 3.69 -79.63
N ASP A 147 36.03 3.39 -80.41
CA ASP A 147 36.00 2.49 -81.57
C ASP A 147 36.62 1.10 -81.27
N GLY A 148 37.32 0.97 -80.13
CA GLY A 148 37.93 -0.28 -79.67
C GLY A 148 37.06 -1.13 -78.76
N THR A 149 37.59 -2.27 -78.33
CA THR A 149 36.88 -3.17 -77.39
C THR A 149 37.17 -2.80 -75.94
N ILE A 150 36.29 -3.22 -75.03
CA ILE A 150 36.49 -3.05 -73.58
C ILE A 150 37.80 -3.71 -73.12
N THR A 151 38.09 -4.93 -73.60
CA THR A 151 39.37 -5.61 -73.32
C THR A 151 40.57 -4.79 -73.75
N GLN A 152 40.51 -4.14 -74.90
CA GLN A 152 41.62 -3.34 -75.42
C GLN A 152 41.89 -2.13 -74.51
N GLY A 153 40.86 -1.38 -74.11
CA GLY A 153 41.05 -0.25 -73.20
C GLY A 153 41.43 -0.67 -71.77
N ASP A 154 40.95 -1.81 -71.28
CA ASP A 154 41.34 -2.37 -69.98
C ASP A 154 42.83 -2.75 -69.96
N ASP A 155 43.28 -3.47 -70.99
CA ASP A 155 44.69 -3.84 -71.20
C ASP A 155 45.58 -2.59 -71.32
N TRP A 156 45.11 -1.56 -72.03
CA TRP A 156 45.84 -0.30 -72.17
C TRP A 156 45.99 0.44 -70.84
N LEU A 157 44.91 0.57 -70.07
CA LEU A 157 44.94 1.19 -68.74
C LEU A 157 45.89 0.43 -67.81
N GLN A 158 45.86 -0.90 -67.82
CA GLN A 158 46.76 -1.72 -67.03
C GLN A 158 48.23 -1.50 -67.43
N ALA A 159 48.53 -1.56 -68.72
CA ALA A 159 49.89 -1.45 -69.22
C ALA A 159 50.51 -0.07 -68.95
N ASN A 160 49.71 1.00 -69.06
CA ASN A 160 50.22 2.37 -69.07
C ASN A 160 50.04 3.10 -67.73
N LEU A 161 48.98 2.82 -66.98
CA LEU A 161 48.64 3.60 -65.78
C LEU A 161 48.74 2.80 -64.48
N ASP A 162 48.87 1.48 -64.48
CA ASP A 162 48.97 0.72 -63.22
C ASP A 162 50.19 1.11 -62.40
N SER A 163 51.34 1.30 -63.04
CA SER A 163 52.54 1.77 -62.35
C SER A 163 52.32 3.11 -61.63
N TYR A 164 51.56 4.05 -62.22
CA TYR A 164 51.15 5.28 -61.56
C TYR A 164 50.10 5.02 -60.47
N ALA A 165 49.09 4.20 -60.73
CA ALA A 165 48.05 3.85 -59.75
C ALA A 165 48.69 3.31 -58.47
N GLN A 166 49.61 2.34 -58.59
CA GLN A 166 50.35 1.76 -57.47
C GLN A 166 51.22 2.81 -56.75
N TRP A 167 51.90 3.68 -57.51
CA TRP A 167 52.71 4.74 -56.96
C TRP A 167 51.88 5.80 -56.23
N ALA A 168 50.72 6.17 -56.78
CA ALA A 168 49.81 7.15 -56.26
C ALA A 168 49.32 6.79 -54.84
N ARG A 169 49.07 5.51 -54.57
CA ARG A 169 48.71 4.99 -53.23
C ARG A 169 49.76 5.25 -52.15
N ALA A 170 51.01 5.50 -52.51
CA ALA A 170 52.11 5.67 -51.56
C ALA A 170 52.75 7.07 -51.59
N ASN A 171 52.30 7.97 -52.46
CA ASN A 171 52.98 9.24 -52.75
C ASN A 171 52.02 10.43 -52.90
N ASN A 172 51.07 10.62 -51.97
CA ASN A 172 50.19 11.79 -51.93
C ASN A 172 49.67 12.22 -53.31
N SER A 173 49.19 11.25 -54.08
CA SER A 173 48.77 11.46 -55.47
C SER A 173 47.51 10.66 -55.78
N LEU A 174 46.80 11.06 -56.83
CA LEU A 174 45.49 10.53 -57.20
C LEU A 174 45.46 10.13 -58.68
N LEU A 175 44.86 8.97 -58.96
CA LEU A 175 44.39 8.57 -60.28
C LEU A 175 42.87 8.68 -60.31
N ILE A 176 42.34 9.30 -61.36
CA ILE A 176 40.92 9.37 -61.67
C ILE A 176 40.72 8.69 -63.02
N VAL A 177 39.88 7.66 -63.06
CA VAL A 177 39.44 6.98 -64.30
C VAL A 177 37.96 7.26 -64.46
N ALA A 178 37.57 7.99 -65.50
CA ALA A 178 36.17 8.33 -65.77
C ALA A 178 35.86 8.15 -67.26
N TRP A 179 34.59 7.98 -67.58
CA TRP A 179 34.10 7.99 -68.96
C TRP A 179 33.50 9.34 -69.31
N ASP A 180 33.51 9.74 -70.57
CA ASP A 180 32.93 10.99 -71.04
C ASP A 180 31.39 10.95 -71.05
N GLU A 181 30.80 9.91 -71.62
CA GLU A 181 29.38 9.64 -71.74
C GLU A 181 29.06 8.14 -71.91
N SER A 182 27.77 7.81 -71.79
CA SER A 182 27.24 6.46 -71.94
C SER A 182 27.01 6.11 -73.42
N SER A 183 26.60 4.86 -73.75
CA SER A 183 26.28 4.49 -75.13
C SER A 183 24.90 5.03 -75.60
N GLN A 184 24.70 6.35 -75.50
CA GLN A 184 23.50 7.12 -75.86
C GLN A 184 22.22 6.79 -75.08
N ASN A 185 22.36 6.33 -73.83
CA ASN A 185 21.20 6.13 -72.96
C ASN A 185 20.75 7.44 -72.29
N SER A 186 19.45 7.54 -71.97
CA SER A 186 18.86 8.78 -71.43
C SER A 186 19.25 9.10 -69.98
N THR A 187 19.82 8.14 -69.25
CA THR A 187 20.29 8.31 -67.86
C THR A 187 21.71 8.87 -67.84
N ASN A 188 22.47 8.65 -68.91
CA ASN A 188 23.87 9.00 -69.08
C ASN A 188 24.79 8.58 -67.93
N GLN A 189 24.51 7.41 -67.34
CA GLN A 189 25.27 6.85 -66.23
C GLN A 189 26.55 6.17 -66.74
N ILE A 190 27.67 6.55 -66.17
CA ILE A 190 29.02 6.17 -66.58
C ILE A 190 29.84 5.72 -65.37
N ALA A 191 30.92 4.98 -65.61
CA ALA A 191 31.84 4.62 -64.54
C ALA A 191 32.73 5.82 -64.15
N ALA A 192 33.02 5.95 -62.87
CA ALA A 192 34.02 6.87 -62.34
C ALA A 192 34.67 6.26 -61.11
N ILE A 193 36.00 6.16 -61.14
CA ILE A 193 36.82 5.52 -60.11
C ILE A 193 37.90 6.51 -59.68
N LEU A 194 38.00 6.75 -58.39
CA LEU A 194 39.11 7.45 -57.77
C LEU A 194 40.02 6.43 -57.09
N TYR A 195 41.33 6.53 -57.28
CA TYR A 195 42.29 5.57 -56.76
C TYR A 195 43.60 6.25 -56.43
N GLY A 196 44.09 6.15 -55.20
CA GLY A 196 45.32 6.82 -54.80
C GLY A 196 45.43 6.97 -53.30
N ASP A 197 46.40 7.77 -52.85
CA ASP A 197 46.55 8.09 -51.44
C ASP A 197 45.28 8.78 -50.90
N HIS A 198 44.98 8.62 -49.63
CA HIS A 198 43.78 9.15 -48.96
C HIS A 198 42.41 8.73 -49.53
N VAL A 199 42.33 7.95 -50.61
CA VAL A 199 41.05 7.41 -51.09
C VAL A 199 40.60 6.27 -50.19
N ILE A 200 39.36 6.32 -49.70
CA ILE A 200 38.76 5.23 -48.94
C ILE A 200 38.11 4.25 -49.93
N PRO A 201 38.59 2.99 -50.02
CA PRO A 201 38.02 2.02 -50.94
C PRO A 201 36.55 1.74 -50.63
N GLY A 202 35.70 1.68 -51.66
CA GLY A 202 34.28 1.41 -51.50
C GLY A 202 33.41 1.87 -52.66
N ALA A 203 32.12 1.53 -52.57
CA ALA A 203 31.09 1.94 -53.52
C ALA A 203 30.26 3.09 -52.94
N TYR A 204 30.21 4.22 -53.64
CA TYR A 204 29.60 5.46 -53.20
C TYR A 204 28.40 5.82 -54.08
N ALA A 205 27.21 5.85 -53.47
CA ALA A 205 25.93 6.04 -54.17
C ALA A 205 25.47 7.50 -54.27
N ALA A 206 26.24 8.45 -53.74
CA ALA A 206 25.94 9.87 -53.88
C ALA A 206 25.97 10.27 -55.36
N ALA A 207 25.02 11.14 -55.75
CA ALA A 207 24.91 11.61 -57.13
C ALA A 207 26.02 12.61 -57.44
N TYR A 208 26.86 12.28 -58.42
CA TYR A 208 27.98 13.12 -58.86
C TYR A 208 28.02 13.20 -60.39
N ASN A 209 28.71 14.21 -60.91
CA ASN A 209 28.94 14.40 -62.35
C ASN A 209 30.29 15.11 -62.61
N HIS A 210 30.57 15.42 -63.87
CA HIS A 210 31.81 16.08 -64.30
C HIS A 210 32.10 17.41 -63.59
N TYR A 211 31.07 18.18 -63.21
CA TYR A 211 31.27 19.41 -62.42
C TYR A 211 31.72 19.10 -60.99
N ASN A 212 31.22 18.04 -60.37
CA ASN A 212 31.68 17.58 -59.06
C ASN A 212 33.13 17.08 -59.12
N MET A 213 33.51 16.38 -60.20
CA MET A 213 34.89 15.93 -60.41
C MET A 213 35.86 17.09 -60.58
N LEU A 214 35.52 18.09 -61.42
CA LEU A 214 36.34 19.30 -61.57
C LEU A 214 36.46 20.08 -60.25
N SER A 215 35.34 20.24 -59.53
CA SER A 215 35.34 20.86 -58.19
C SER A 215 36.27 20.10 -57.23
N THR A 216 36.31 18.77 -57.31
CA THR A 216 37.19 17.92 -56.49
C THR A 216 38.66 18.10 -56.84
N ILE A 217 39.01 18.06 -58.12
CA ILE A 217 40.39 18.25 -58.60
C ILE A 217 40.94 19.61 -58.15
N LEU A 218 40.18 20.69 -58.35
CA LEU A 218 40.61 22.03 -57.94
C LEU A 218 40.56 22.22 -56.42
N GLY A 219 39.62 21.56 -55.74
CA GLY A 219 39.52 21.50 -54.29
C GLY A 219 40.76 20.92 -53.62
N ALA A 220 41.43 19.94 -54.24
CA ALA A 220 42.72 19.41 -53.76
C ALA A 220 43.79 20.50 -53.67
N PHE A 221 43.74 21.53 -54.51
CA PHE A 221 44.68 22.65 -54.47
C PHE A 221 44.15 23.86 -53.69
N ASN A 222 43.04 23.70 -52.97
CA ASN A 222 42.33 24.77 -52.27
C ASN A 222 41.88 25.90 -53.23
N LEU A 223 41.48 25.54 -54.44
CA LEU A 223 40.99 26.45 -55.48
C LEU A 223 39.49 26.23 -55.71
N THR A 224 38.78 27.29 -56.10
CA THR A 224 37.37 27.21 -56.49
C THR A 224 37.25 26.89 -57.98
N GLY A 225 36.37 25.96 -58.35
CA GLY A 225 36.10 25.59 -59.73
C GLY A 225 35.55 26.75 -60.58
N PRO A 226 35.73 26.72 -61.91
CA PRO A 226 35.09 27.66 -62.82
C PRO A 226 33.60 27.31 -63.02
N ASN A 227 32.80 28.28 -63.45
CA ASN A 227 31.43 28.07 -63.95
C ASN A 227 30.57 27.19 -63.00
N ASN A 228 29.93 26.12 -63.51
CA ASN A 228 29.07 25.24 -62.70
C ASN A 228 29.85 24.46 -61.63
N ALA A 229 31.16 24.24 -61.83
CA ALA A 229 32.01 23.59 -60.83
C ALA A 229 32.26 24.48 -59.60
N ALA A 230 32.08 25.80 -59.70
CA ALA A 230 32.23 26.74 -58.57
C ALA A 230 31.28 26.43 -57.41
N THR A 231 30.09 25.91 -57.72
CA THR A 231 29.03 25.59 -56.75
C THR A 231 28.78 24.09 -56.61
N ALA A 232 29.42 23.26 -57.43
CA ALA A 232 29.32 21.81 -57.32
C ALA A 232 30.05 21.32 -56.07
N ALA A 233 29.42 20.43 -55.29
CA ALA A 233 30.05 19.82 -54.14
C ALA A 233 31.24 18.94 -54.56
N THR A 234 32.31 18.92 -53.78
CA THR A 234 33.41 17.97 -53.96
C THR A 234 32.94 16.54 -53.64
N ILE A 235 33.58 15.57 -54.26
CA ILE A 235 33.34 14.14 -54.05
C ILE A 235 33.87 13.73 -52.66
N ASP A 236 33.04 13.05 -51.86
CA ASP A 236 33.30 12.72 -50.46
C ASP A 236 33.72 11.25 -50.30
N VAL A 237 34.95 10.94 -50.76
CA VAL A 237 35.51 9.57 -50.75
C VAL A 237 36.88 9.49 -50.07
N PHE A 238 37.30 10.59 -49.43
CA PHE A 238 38.65 10.73 -48.90
C PHE A 238 38.68 10.61 -47.38
N GLY A 239 39.82 10.17 -46.84
CA GLY A 239 40.13 10.15 -45.42
C GLY A 239 41.49 9.51 -45.16
N LYS A 240 41.74 9.09 -43.92
CA LYS A 240 43.00 8.43 -43.55
C LYS A 240 42.76 6.96 -43.22
N ILE A 241 43.62 6.08 -43.74
CA ILE A 241 43.61 4.66 -43.40
C ILE A 241 44.92 4.29 -42.69
N ILE A 242 44.82 3.68 -41.51
CA ILE A 242 45.95 3.08 -40.79
C ILE A 242 45.78 1.56 -40.81
N SER A 243 46.62 0.88 -41.59
CA SER A 243 46.62 -0.59 -41.74
C SER A 243 47.86 -1.28 -41.17
N GLY A 244 48.84 -0.51 -40.72
CA GLY A 244 50.09 -0.98 -40.09
C GLY A 244 50.37 -0.30 -38.76
N SER A 245 51.62 -0.31 -38.31
CA SER A 245 52.03 0.29 -37.02
C SER A 245 52.47 1.74 -37.17
N VAL A 246 51.87 2.62 -36.37
CA VAL A 246 52.17 4.06 -36.30
C VAL A 246 52.51 4.44 -34.86
N THR A 247 53.55 5.24 -34.66
CA THR A 247 53.86 5.85 -33.35
C THR A 247 53.07 7.16 -33.19
N GLY A 248 52.31 7.29 -32.12
CA GLY A 248 51.50 8.48 -31.82
C GLY A 248 52.31 9.69 -31.32
N PRO A 249 51.70 10.90 -31.26
CA PRO A 249 50.29 11.16 -31.50
C PRO A 249 49.96 11.29 -33.00
N VAL A 250 48.85 10.69 -33.43
CA VAL A 250 48.27 10.96 -34.76
C VAL A 250 47.38 12.18 -34.66
N VAL A 251 47.86 13.34 -35.09
CA VAL A 251 47.08 14.59 -35.13
C VAL A 251 46.26 14.64 -36.42
N LEU A 252 44.95 14.78 -36.31
CA LEU A 252 44.04 14.77 -37.45
C LEU A 252 43.91 16.15 -38.11
N GLY A 253 44.22 16.22 -39.40
CA GLY A 253 43.83 17.31 -40.28
C GLY A 253 42.44 17.13 -40.88
N THR A 254 41.95 18.14 -41.62
CA THR A 254 40.66 18.06 -42.32
C THR A 254 40.61 16.95 -43.37
N ALA A 255 41.75 16.62 -43.98
CA ALA A 255 41.89 15.54 -44.97
C ALA A 255 41.98 14.15 -44.32
N ASP A 256 42.29 14.07 -43.02
CA ASP A 256 42.39 12.81 -42.29
C ASP A 256 41.03 12.35 -41.72
N ASN A 257 39.97 13.12 -41.94
CA ASN A 257 38.65 12.92 -41.37
C ASN A 257 37.65 12.54 -42.49
N PRO A 258 37.10 11.30 -42.49
CA PRO A 258 37.17 10.30 -41.43
C PRO A 258 38.49 9.52 -41.39
N LEU A 259 38.87 9.10 -40.19
CA LEU A 259 39.98 8.16 -39.97
C LEU A 259 39.44 6.74 -39.84
N THR A 260 40.02 5.79 -40.57
CA THR A 260 39.79 4.35 -40.41
C THR A 260 41.07 3.64 -39.98
N ILE A 261 41.02 2.88 -38.89
CA ILE A 261 42.09 2.00 -38.42
C ILE A 261 41.61 0.58 -38.67
N THR A 262 42.31 -0.17 -39.52
CA THR A 262 41.90 -1.54 -39.86
C THR A 262 42.27 -2.50 -38.73
N ALA A 263 41.79 -3.74 -38.78
CA ALA A 263 42.14 -4.77 -37.79
C ALA A 263 43.64 -5.01 -37.60
N ALA A 264 44.45 -4.77 -38.65
CA ALA A 264 45.91 -4.85 -38.58
C ALA A 264 46.58 -3.53 -38.14
N GLY A 265 45.83 -2.43 -38.14
CA GLY A 265 46.32 -1.10 -37.76
C GLY A 265 46.61 -0.99 -36.26
N THR A 266 47.76 -0.41 -35.92
CA THR A 266 48.12 -0.10 -34.53
C THR A 266 48.65 1.33 -34.40
N VAL A 267 48.18 2.05 -33.39
CA VAL A 267 48.65 3.38 -33.01
C VAL A 267 49.15 3.31 -31.57
N ILE A 268 50.45 3.51 -31.35
CA ILE A 268 51.06 3.41 -30.02
C ILE A 268 51.78 4.72 -29.67
N ALA A 269 51.32 5.42 -28.64
CA ALA A 269 51.97 6.59 -28.05
C ALA A 269 52.69 6.22 -26.75
N THR A 270 54.00 6.48 -26.68
CA THR A 270 54.85 6.16 -25.51
C THR A 270 55.36 7.39 -24.77
N GLY A 271 55.16 8.59 -25.32
CA GLY A 271 55.56 9.85 -24.70
C GLY A 271 54.70 10.21 -23.49
N SER A 272 55.29 10.93 -22.54
CA SER A 272 54.55 11.41 -21.36
C SER A 272 53.49 12.44 -21.76
N GLY A 273 52.24 12.23 -21.32
CA GLY A 273 51.09 13.05 -21.68
C GLY A 273 50.73 13.08 -23.17
N VAL A 274 51.24 12.14 -23.98
CA VAL A 274 51.00 12.09 -25.43
C VAL A 274 49.80 11.20 -25.71
N ASP A 275 48.83 11.71 -26.45
CA ASP A 275 47.62 10.98 -26.82
C ASP A 275 47.90 10.01 -27.99
N GLY A 276 47.09 8.97 -28.14
CA GLY A 276 47.19 8.08 -29.30
C GLY A 276 46.80 8.81 -30.59
N ILE A 277 45.61 9.44 -30.56
CA ILE A 277 45.04 10.21 -31.66
C ILE A 277 44.48 11.53 -31.11
N ASP A 278 44.83 12.64 -31.77
CA ASP A 278 44.40 14.00 -31.45
C ASP A 278 43.50 14.55 -32.56
N GLY A 279 42.21 14.77 -32.23
CA GLY A 279 41.25 15.48 -33.07
C GLY A 279 41.26 16.99 -32.78
N PRO A 280 41.24 17.86 -33.80
CA PRO A 280 41.37 19.29 -33.63
C PRO A 280 40.10 19.92 -33.05
N SER A 281 40.22 21.12 -32.48
CA SER A 281 39.08 21.90 -31.97
C SER A 281 38.23 22.54 -33.07
N ALA A 282 38.74 22.60 -34.31
CA ALA A 282 38.10 23.33 -35.40
C ALA A 282 36.90 22.59 -36.03
N PHE A 283 36.83 21.26 -35.89
CA PHE A 283 35.75 20.45 -36.45
C PHE A 283 35.59 19.14 -35.68
N ALA A 284 34.38 18.56 -35.76
CA ALA A 284 34.09 17.25 -35.20
C ALA A 284 34.75 16.13 -36.03
N SER A 285 35.43 15.20 -35.35
CA SER A 285 36.15 14.11 -36.02
C SER A 285 35.34 12.81 -36.03
N THR A 286 35.46 12.03 -37.10
CA THR A 286 34.83 10.73 -37.27
C THR A 286 35.92 9.67 -37.37
N ILE A 287 35.93 8.72 -36.42
CA ILE A 287 36.92 7.65 -36.35
C ILE A 287 36.22 6.30 -36.35
N LYS A 288 36.67 5.39 -37.22
CA LYS A 288 36.36 3.96 -37.16
C LYS A 288 37.62 3.20 -36.78
N ASN A 289 37.62 2.54 -35.63
CA ASN A 289 38.73 1.73 -35.15
C ASN A 289 38.36 0.25 -35.12
N ASP A 290 38.94 -0.56 -35.99
CA ASP A 290 38.86 -2.02 -35.94
C ASP A 290 40.15 -2.64 -35.36
N GLY A 291 41.20 -1.83 -35.12
CA GLY A 291 42.53 -2.22 -34.65
C GLY A 291 42.86 -1.75 -33.23
N THR A 292 44.14 -1.44 -32.96
CA THR A 292 44.62 -1.04 -31.61
C THR A 292 45.05 0.41 -31.55
N VAL A 293 44.52 1.16 -30.59
CA VAL A 293 44.99 2.49 -30.19
C VAL A 293 45.41 2.44 -28.73
N ALA A 294 46.65 2.82 -28.44
CA ALA A 294 47.19 2.77 -27.09
C ALA A 294 48.05 3.99 -26.78
N SER A 295 47.78 4.64 -25.65
CA SER A 295 48.65 5.65 -25.05
C SER A 295 49.10 5.20 -23.65
N ALA A 296 50.40 5.29 -23.39
CA ALA A 296 50.99 4.92 -22.10
C ALA A 296 50.73 5.96 -21.00
N ASP A 297 50.56 7.24 -21.35
CA ASP A 297 50.50 8.34 -20.37
C ASP A 297 49.48 9.45 -20.70
N GLY A 298 48.90 9.46 -21.90
CA GLY A 298 47.82 10.37 -22.33
C GLY A 298 46.48 9.67 -22.52
N PHE A 299 45.61 10.24 -23.35
CA PHE A 299 44.34 9.67 -23.81
C PHE A 299 44.58 8.65 -24.94
N GLY A 300 43.74 7.62 -25.04
CA GLY A 300 43.77 6.73 -26.22
C GLY A 300 43.38 7.52 -27.47
N ILE A 301 42.22 8.17 -27.42
CA ILE A 301 41.74 9.12 -28.43
C ILE A 301 41.23 10.37 -27.72
N ALA A 302 41.66 11.55 -28.16
CA ALA A 302 41.16 12.85 -27.68
C ALA A 302 40.53 13.64 -28.85
N LEU A 303 39.23 13.92 -28.81
CA LEU A 303 38.51 14.70 -29.83
C LEU A 303 38.04 16.03 -29.26
N VAL A 304 38.77 17.11 -29.52
CA VAL A 304 38.50 18.43 -28.89
C VAL A 304 37.34 19.19 -29.56
N GLY A 305 37.00 18.89 -30.82
CA GLY A 305 35.90 19.53 -31.55
C GLY A 305 34.56 18.76 -31.51
N GLY A 306 34.44 17.74 -30.66
CA GLY A 306 33.35 16.76 -30.69
C GLY A 306 33.60 15.65 -31.73
N GLY A 307 32.61 14.77 -31.92
CA GLY A 307 32.67 13.77 -32.98
C GLY A 307 32.14 12.38 -32.65
N THR A 308 32.45 11.44 -33.53
CA THR A 308 31.95 10.06 -33.47
C THR A 308 33.10 9.07 -33.52
N VAL A 309 33.09 8.08 -32.63
CA VAL A 309 34.05 6.97 -32.59
C VAL A 309 33.31 5.64 -32.64
N GLY A 310 33.59 4.83 -33.64
CA GLY A 310 33.25 3.40 -33.68
C GLY A 310 34.45 2.56 -33.28
N ASN A 311 34.32 1.67 -32.28
CA ASN A 311 35.39 0.77 -31.82
C ASN A 311 34.99 -0.71 -32.00
N GLY A 312 35.43 -1.28 -33.12
CA GLY A 312 35.26 -2.67 -33.54
C GLY A 312 34.01 -2.91 -34.38
N PRO A 313 34.07 -3.82 -35.37
CA PRO A 313 32.86 -4.40 -35.95
C PRO A 313 32.27 -5.40 -34.94
N LEU A 314 30.96 -5.65 -35.02
CA LEU A 314 30.24 -6.59 -34.13
C LEU A 314 30.75 -8.05 -34.21
N SER A 315 31.74 -8.36 -35.07
CA SER A 315 32.22 -9.71 -35.40
C SER A 315 33.60 -10.08 -34.86
N GLU A 316 34.46 -9.14 -34.43
CA GLU A 316 35.83 -9.46 -33.96
C GLU A 316 36.25 -8.69 -32.71
N ALA A 317 36.65 -9.40 -31.65
CA ALA A 317 37.02 -8.86 -30.34
C ALA A 317 38.43 -8.22 -30.26
N ALA A 318 39.01 -7.82 -31.39
CA ALA A 318 40.39 -7.32 -31.46
C ALA A 318 40.51 -5.80 -31.29
N ALA A 319 39.44 -5.04 -31.56
CA ALA A 319 39.50 -3.58 -31.50
C ALA A 319 39.71 -3.08 -30.06
N SER A 320 40.72 -2.23 -29.85
CA SER A 320 41.03 -1.70 -28.53
C SER A 320 41.43 -0.23 -28.57
N ILE A 321 40.95 0.53 -27.59
CA ILE A 321 41.36 1.91 -27.30
C ILE A 321 41.78 1.95 -25.83
N THR A 322 43.04 2.28 -25.57
CA THR A 322 43.59 2.32 -24.22
C THR A 322 44.36 3.61 -23.95
N GLY A 323 44.19 4.17 -22.75
CA GLY A 323 44.91 5.37 -22.31
C GLY A 323 45.21 5.36 -20.82
N LYS A 324 46.06 6.29 -20.36
CA LYS A 324 46.18 6.61 -18.94
C LYS A 324 45.13 7.61 -18.49
N GLY A 325 44.94 8.71 -19.22
CA GLY A 325 43.92 9.73 -18.92
C GLY A 325 42.51 9.16 -19.07
N ALA A 326 42.07 8.95 -20.30
CA ALA A 326 40.84 8.25 -20.65
C ALA A 326 41.12 7.32 -21.83
N GLY A 327 40.30 6.29 -22.02
CA GLY A 327 40.35 5.50 -23.25
C GLY A 327 39.93 6.39 -24.41
N LEU A 328 38.74 6.97 -24.29
CA LEU A 328 38.21 7.98 -25.18
C LEU A 328 37.89 9.27 -24.41
N PHE A 329 38.36 10.40 -24.89
CA PHE A 329 38.03 11.74 -24.42
C PHE A 329 37.40 12.54 -25.57
N ILE A 330 36.20 13.07 -25.40
CA ILE A 330 35.54 13.95 -26.36
C ILE A 330 35.11 15.23 -25.65
N ASN A 331 35.57 16.37 -26.18
CA ASN A 331 35.30 17.71 -25.66
C ASN A 331 34.81 18.65 -26.78
N GLY A 332 34.37 19.87 -26.41
CA GLY A 332 34.07 21.01 -27.27
C GLY A 332 32.76 20.91 -28.07
N GLY A 333 32.27 19.70 -28.29
CA GLY A 333 31.00 19.41 -28.96
C GLY A 333 30.46 18.03 -28.58
N VAL A 334 29.20 17.75 -28.94
CA VAL A 334 28.50 16.50 -28.60
C VAL A 334 29.29 15.29 -29.11
N GLY A 335 29.46 14.28 -28.26
CA GLY A 335 30.22 13.05 -28.58
C GLY A 335 29.34 11.82 -28.79
N THR A 336 29.74 10.94 -29.70
CA THR A 336 29.12 9.62 -29.90
C THR A 336 30.16 8.51 -29.87
N LEU A 337 29.95 7.50 -29.03
CA LEU A 337 30.73 6.26 -29.00
C LEU A 337 29.83 5.07 -29.35
N SER A 338 30.24 4.27 -30.33
CA SER A 338 29.71 2.92 -30.58
C SER A 338 30.83 1.91 -30.34
N ASN A 339 30.75 1.15 -29.24
CA ASN A 339 31.77 0.21 -28.81
C ASN A 339 31.31 -1.24 -28.94
N ALA A 340 32.08 -2.07 -29.65
CA ALA A 340 32.00 -3.53 -29.62
C ALA A 340 33.28 -4.19 -29.06
N GLY A 341 34.39 -3.45 -28.98
CA GLY A 341 35.68 -3.90 -28.45
C GLY A 341 35.99 -3.44 -27.02
N LEU A 342 37.27 -3.23 -26.75
CA LEU A 342 37.77 -2.72 -25.47
C LEU A 342 37.98 -1.19 -25.54
N VAL A 343 37.40 -0.45 -24.60
CA VAL A 343 37.79 0.92 -24.29
C VAL A 343 38.23 0.96 -22.83
N SER A 344 39.49 1.28 -22.55
CA SER A 344 40.04 1.18 -21.20
C SER A 344 40.91 2.36 -20.78
N ALA A 345 40.84 2.76 -19.51
CA ALA A 345 41.73 3.75 -18.92
C ALA A 345 42.35 3.29 -17.59
N SER A 346 43.65 3.53 -17.41
CA SER A 346 44.37 3.17 -16.18
C SER A 346 44.42 4.28 -15.10
N GLY A 347 44.15 5.54 -15.46
CA GLY A 347 44.20 6.72 -14.57
C GLY A 347 42.97 7.63 -14.59
N GLY A 348 42.03 7.45 -15.54
CA GLY A 348 40.73 8.12 -15.52
C GLY A 348 39.60 7.26 -16.09
N ALA A 349 38.69 7.87 -16.85
CA ALA A 349 37.44 7.22 -17.29
C ALA A 349 37.65 6.38 -18.55
N GLY A 350 36.88 5.29 -18.72
CA GLY A 350 36.91 4.51 -19.97
C GLY A 350 36.51 5.39 -21.15
N ALA A 351 35.31 5.97 -21.07
CA ALA A 351 34.84 7.00 -22.00
C ALA A 351 34.46 8.28 -21.22
N ASP A 352 35.03 9.41 -21.62
CA ASP A 352 34.80 10.75 -21.08
C ASP A 352 34.25 11.64 -22.19
N ILE A 353 33.01 12.13 -22.04
CA ILE A 353 32.30 12.94 -23.04
C ILE A 353 31.77 14.21 -22.37
N GLU A 354 32.40 15.36 -22.62
CA GLU A 354 32.21 16.57 -21.81
C GLU A 354 31.07 17.50 -22.23
N ALA A 355 30.51 17.37 -23.44
CA ALA A 355 29.44 18.26 -23.95
C ALA A 355 28.09 17.55 -24.12
N GLY A 356 27.87 16.42 -23.45
CA GLY A 356 26.74 15.53 -23.66
C GLY A 356 26.91 14.63 -24.89
N GLY A 357 25.92 13.76 -25.11
CA GLY A 357 25.93 12.85 -26.26
C GLY A 357 25.56 11.41 -25.91
N SER A 358 26.08 10.45 -26.68
CA SER A 358 25.64 9.06 -26.60
C SER A 358 26.76 8.03 -26.56
N VAL A 359 26.55 6.97 -25.79
CA VAL A 359 27.43 5.80 -25.70
C VAL A 359 26.58 4.55 -25.92
N SER A 360 26.92 3.78 -26.95
CA SER A 360 26.34 2.46 -27.21
C SER A 360 27.42 1.42 -27.02
N ASN A 361 27.21 0.46 -26.11
CA ASN A 361 28.14 -0.63 -25.84
C ASN A 361 27.47 -1.96 -26.22
N ALA A 362 27.96 -2.59 -27.27
CA ALA A 362 27.42 -3.83 -27.83
C ALA A 362 27.79 -5.06 -26.98
N SER A 363 27.19 -6.21 -27.34
CA SER A 363 27.54 -7.49 -26.73
C SER A 363 29.03 -7.79 -26.94
N GLY A 364 29.72 -8.25 -25.89
CA GLY A 364 31.18 -8.45 -25.89
C GLY A 364 32.01 -7.19 -25.66
N GLY A 365 31.43 -5.99 -25.82
CA GLY A 365 32.12 -4.73 -25.57
C GLY A 365 32.38 -4.48 -24.08
N LEU A 366 33.59 -4.02 -23.77
CA LEU A 366 34.00 -3.61 -22.43
C LEU A 366 34.44 -2.14 -22.44
N ILE A 367 33.76 -1.31 -21.64
CA ILE A 367 34.22 0.04 -21.31
C ILE A 367 34.67 0.04 -19.84
N ALA A 368 35.95 0.27 -19.59
CA ALA A 368 36.54 0.21 -18.26
C ALA A 368 37.36 1.46 -17.93
N GLY A 369 37.17 2.05 -16.76
CA GLY A 369 38.04 3.11 -16.27
C GLY A 369 38.45 2.92 -14.82
N SER A 370 39.59 3.49 -14.47
CA SER A 370 40.07 3.55 -13.08
C SER A 370 39.16 4.43 -12.22
N THR A 371 38.56 5.48 -12.79
CA THR A 371 37.58 6.35 -12.12
C THR A 371 36.16 5.92 -12.45
N PHE A 372 35.70 6.23 -13.67
CA PHE A 372 34.38 5.90 -14.19
C PHE A 372 34.47 4.95 -15.39
N GLY A 373 33.47 4.09 -15.60
CA GLY A 373 33.36 3.38 -16.88
C GLY A 373 33.02 4.38 -17.99
N VAL A 374 31.90 5.07 -17.81
CA VAL A 374 31.43 6.16 -18.67
C VAL A 374 31.18 7.41 -17.83
N PHE A 375 31.72 8.54 -18.26
CA PHE A 375 31.50 9.86 -17.67
C PHE A 375 30.99 10.81 -18.75
N ILE A 376 29.74 11.25 -18.64
CA ILE A 376 29.15 12.25 -19.54
C ILE A 376 28.82 13.50 -18.74
N SER A 377 29.35 14.63 -19.17
CA SER A 377 29.15 15.93 -18.54
C SER A 377 28.70 17.00 -19.55
N GLY A 378 28.59 18.26 -19.10
CA GLY A 378 28.23 19.47 -19.89
C GLY A 378 26.87 19.51 -20.62
N GLY A 379 26.23 18.36 -20.81
CA GLY A 379 24.92 18.19 -21.44
C GLY A 379 24.32 16.82 -21.09
N SER A 380 23.07 16.58 -21.47
CA SER A 380 22.39 15.31 -21.20
C SER A 380 23.05 14.15 -21.94
N GLY A 381 23.25 13.02 -21.25
CA GLY A 381 23.84 11.81 -21.82
C GLY A 381 22.83 10.69 -22.09
N THR A 382 23.11 9.82 -23.07
CA THR A 382 22.37 8.56 -23.28
C THR A 382 23.35 7.40 -23.33
N VAL A 383 23.16 6.41 -22.46
CA VAL A 383 23.99 5.20 -22.43
C VAL A 383 23.12 3.97 -22.71
N SER A 384 23.40 3.27 -23.79
CA SER A 384 22.78 1.98 -24.13
C SER A 384 23.81 0.87 -23.96
N ASN A 385 23.61 -0.01 -22.98
CA ASN A 385 24.56 -1.06 -22.63
C ASN A 385 23.98 -2.46 -22.84
N VAL A 386 24.63 -3.23 -23.71
CA VAL A 386 24.47 -4.66 -23.96
C VAL A 386 25.67 -5.46 -23.46
N GLY A 387 26.85 -4.81 -23.35
CA GLY A 387 28.08 -5.40 -22.85
C GLY A 387 28.36 -5.11 -21.38
N SER A 388 29.63 -4.84 -21.06
CA SER A 388 30.10 -4.51 -19.71
C SER A 388 30.65 -3.08 -19.62
N VAL A 389 30.20 -2.34 -18.60
CA VAL A 389 30.75 -1.03 -18.21
C VAL A 389 31.26 -1.13 -16.77
N ARG A 390 32.52 -0.70 -16.53
CA ARG A 390 33.18 -0.81 -15.22
C ARG A 390 33.95 0.45 -14.83
N GLY A 391 33.59 1.07 -13.70
CA GLY A 391 34.42 2.09 -13.03
C GLY A 391 35.02 1.54 -11.73
N ALA A 392 36.34 1.63 -11.55
CA ALA A 392 37.00 0.99 -10.42
C ALA A 392 36.90 1.79 -9.11
N ALA A 393 37.10 3.11 -9.14
CA ALA A 393 37.12 3.97 -7.95
C ALA A 393 35.82 4.74 -7.72
N TYR A 394 35.04 5.04 -8.76
CA TYR A 394 33.81 5.82 -8.66
C TYR A 394 32.62 5.10 -9.30
N GLY A 395 31.95 5.72 -10.27
CA GLY A 395 30.71 5.23 -10.87
C GLY A 395 30.95 4.26 -12.04
N GLY A 396 30.05 3.29 -12.26
CA GLY A 396 30.01 2.60 -13.55
C GLY A 396 29.67 3.59 -14.66
N VAL A 397 28.57 4.31 -14.50
CA VAL A 397 28.14 5.41 -15.36
C VAL A 397 27.87 6.66 -14.52
N LEU A 398 28.36 7.82 -14.94
CA LEU A 398 27.96 9.12 -14.41
C LEU A 398 27.41 10.02 -15.50
N LEU A 399 26.23 10.59 -15.26
CA LEU A 399 25.58 11.60 -16.11
C LEU A 399 25.43 12.90 -15.31
N ALA A 400 26.30 13.89 -15.55
CA ALA A 400 26.32 15.10 -14.74
C ALA A 400 25.06 15.96 -14.95
N ALA A 401 24.62 16.14 -16.21
CA ALA A 401 23.52 17.06 -16.56
C ALA A 401 22.20 16.35 -16.93
N GLY A 402 21.92 15.20 -16.32
CA GLY A 402 20.73 14.39 -16.61
C GLY A 402 20.91 13.43 -17.79
N GLY A 403 19.82 12.77 -18.18
CA GLY A 403 19.83 11.83 -19.30
C GLY A 403 19.35 10.42 -18.93
N SER A 404 19.72 9.43 -19.74
CA SER A 404 19.22 8.06 -19.60
C SER A 404 20.29 6.97 -19.68
N VAL A 405 20.07 5.89 -18.94
CA VAL A 405 20.84 4.65 -19.03
C VAL A 405 19.89 3.49 -19.28
N THR A 406 20.11 2.75 -20.36
CA THR A 406 19.43 1.50 -20.67
C THR A 406 20.44 0.36 -20.55
N ASN A 407 20.22 -0.56 -19.62
CA ASN A 407 21.07 -1.74 -19.41
C ASN A 407 20.24 -3.00 -19.70
N VAL A 408 20.47 -3.67 -20.83
CA VAL A 408 19.62 -4.78 -21.27
C VAL A 408 19.95 -6.10 -20.56
N ALA A 409 19.14 -7.13 -20.78
CA ALA A 409 19.34 -8.44 -20.17
C ALA A 409 20.74 -9.01 -20.51
N GLY A 410 21.43 -9.55 -19.50
CA GLY A 410 22.81 -10.05 -19.62
C GLY A 410 23.90 -8.99 -19.56
N ALA A 411 23.57 -7.71 -19.72
CA ALA A 411 24.52 -6.61 -19.64
C ALA A 411 24.87 -6.25 -18.18
N SER A 412 26.07 -5.71 -17.95
CA SER A 412 26.54 -5.34 -16.61
C SER A 412 27.11 -3.91 -16.55
N VAL A 413 26.66 -3.14 -15.57
CA VAL A 413 27.25 -1.86 -15.15
C VAL A 413 27.75 -2.01 -13.72
N ARG A 414 29.04 -1.77 -13.47
CA ARG A 414 29.64 -1.88 -12.13
C ARG A 414 30.46 -0.65 -11.78
N GLY A 415 30.22 -0.08 -10.60
CA GLY A 415 31.06 0.95 -10.02
C GLY A 415 31.68 0.53 -8.69
N GLY A 416 32.86 1.07 -8.39
CA GLY A 416 33.50 0.96 -7.08
C GLY A 416 32.69 1.66 -5.98
N HIS A 417 32.09 2.80 -6.31
CA HIS A 417 31.12 3.51 -5.46
C HIS A 417 29.70 3.24 -5.95
N ASN A 418 29.26 3.94 -7.00
CA ASN A 418 27.89 3.87 -7.51
C ASN A 418 27.79 3.06 -8.81
N GLY A 419 26.72 2.31 -9.03
CA GLY A 419 26.49 1.68 -10.35
C GLY A 419 26.23 2.75 -11.42
N VAL A 420 25.16 3.53 -11.22
CA VAL A 420 24.79 4.68 -12.04
C VAL A 420 24.57 5.91 -11.15
N TYR A 421 25.12 7.06 -11.51
CA TYR A 421 24.90 8.33 -10.81
C TYR A 421 24.45 9.44 -11.78
N VAL A 422 23.28 10.04 -11.52
CA VAL A 422 22.79 11.23 -12.23
C VAL A 422 22.72 12.42 -11.27
N GLN A 423 23.36 13.54 -11.63
CA GLN A 423 23.63 14.63 -10.68
C GLN A 423 22.62 15.80 -10.73
N THR A 424 22.72 16.69 -11.71
CA THR A 424 22.12 18.03 -11.59
C THR A 424 20.72 18.17 -12.20
N ALA A 425 20.24 17.15 -12.92
CA ALA A 425 18.93 17.13 -13.55
C ALA A 425 18.30 15.73 -13.46
N ALA A 426 16.98 15.65 -13.67
CA ALA A 426 16.26 14.39 -13.56
C ALA A 426 16.78 13.34 -14.56
N GLY A 427 16.96 12.10 -14.08
CA GLY A 427 17.49 10.97 -14.85
C GLY A 427 16.45 9.89 -15.15
N ALA A 428 16.80 8.98 -16.06
CA ALA A 428 16.06 7.77 -16.32
C ALA A 428 16.99 6.54 -16.35
N VAL A 429 16.63 5.47 -15.64
CA VAL A 429 17.31 4.18 -15.72
C VAL A 429 16.31 3.10 -16.11
N ILE A 430 16.60 2.37 -17.18
CA ILE A 430 15.89 1.16 -17.59
C ILE A 430 16.87 0.00 -17.44
N ASN A 431 16.57 -0.94 -16.54
CA ASN A 431 17.46 -2.06 -16.24
C ASN A 431 16.74 -3.40 -16.44
N ALA A 432 17.28 -4.25 -17.29
CA ALA A 432 17.00 -5.68 -17.38
C ALA A 432 18.24 -6.54 -17.12
N GLY A 433 19.43 -5.93 -17.01
CA GLY A 433 20.70 -6.56 -16.66
C GLY A 433 21.09 -6.37 -15.20
N SER A 434 22.38 -6.25 -14.92
CA SER A 434 22.92 -6.02 -13.58
C SER A 434 23.59 -4.65 -13.44
N ILE A 435 23.10 -3.82 -12.51
CA ILE A 435 23.70 -2.55 -12.10
C ILE A 435 24.18 -2.69 -10.64
N LEU A 436 25.47 -2.50 -10.40
CA LEU A 436 26.07 -2.73 -9.08
C LEU A 436 26.95 -1.56 -8.63
N GLY A 437 26.65 -0.98 -7.47
CA GLY A 437 27.54 -0.09 -6.72
C GLY A 437 28.19 -0.85 -5.57
N SER A 438 29.52 -0.87 -5.49
CA SER A 438 30.21 -1.75 -4.54
C SER A 438 30.26 -1.20 -3.12
N ARG A 439 30.48 0.12 -2.97
CA ARG A 439 30.58 0.79 -1.67
C ARG A 439 29.33 1.59 -1.32
N ASP A 440 28.81 2.31 -2.31
CA ASP A 440 27.68 3.22 -2.16
C ASP A 440 26.48 2.59 -2.87
N ASP A 441 25.82 3.27 -3.81
CA ASP A 441 24.49 2.85 -4.23
C ASP A 441 24.45 2.18 -5.61
N GLY A 442 23.45 1.33 -5.86
CA GLY A 442 23.23 0.78 -7.20
C GLY A 442 22.92 1.88 -8.21
N VAL A 443 21.88 2.67 -7.92
CA VAL A 443 21.48 3.84 -8.72
C VAL A 443 21.25 5.04 -7.80
N VAL A 444 21.85 6.20 -8.15
CA VAL A 444 21.65 7.48 -7.43
C VAL A 444 21.12 8.55 -8.37
N PHE A 445 20.04 9.22 -7.98
CA PHE A 445 19.55 10.44 -8.61
C PHE A 445 19.52 11.61 -7.61
N ALA A 446 20.35 12.63 -7.87
CA ALA A 446 20.41 13.81 -7.01
C ALA A 446 19.31 14.85 -7.30
N ALA A 447 18.63 14.82 -8.44
CA ALA A 447 17.58 15.80 -8.81
C ALA A 447 16.20 15.17 -9.13
N GLY A 448 15.95 13.92 -8.71
CA GLY A 448 14.74 13.17 -9.06
C GLY A 448 14.90 12.35 -10.35
N GLY A 449 13.85 11.62 -10.75
CA GLY A 449 13.88 10.81 -11.97
C GLY A 449 13.12 9.50 -11.88
N ASN A 450 13.25 8.69 -12.93
CA ASN A 450 12.52 7.44 -13.08
C ASN A 450 13.45 6.22 -13.13
N VAL A 451 13.13 5.17 -12.39
CA VAL A 451 13.84 3.88 -12.45
C VAL A 451 12.85 2.79 -12.81
N PHE A 452 13.12 2.06 -13.89
CA PHE A 452 12.40 0.85 -14.28
C PHE A 452 13.36 -0.34 -14.21
N ASN A 453 13.14 -1.23 -13.25
CA ASN A 453 13.89 -2.48 -13.12
C ASN A 453 13.00 -3.64 -13.57
N ALA A 454 13.25 -4.14 -14.77
CA ALA A 454 12.49 -5.22 -15.39
C ALA A 454 12.68 -6.56 -14.65
N ALA A 455 11.80 -7.52 -14.92
CA ALA A 455 11.95 -8.88 -14.42
C ALA A 455 13.32 -9.47 -14.79
N GLY A 456 14.00 -10.08 -13.81
CA GLY A 456 15.38 -10.58 -13.96
C GLY A 456 16.47 -9.50 -13.83
N GLY A 457 16.12 -8.22 -13.88
CA GLY A 457 17.04 -7.11 -13.63
C GLY A 457 17.48 -7.05 -12.17
N VAL A 458 18.75 -6.77 -11.94
CA VAL A 458 19.35 -6.61 -10.60
C VAL A 458 19.93 -5.20 -10.47
N ILE A 459 19.48 -4.47 -9.45
CA ILE A 459 20.11 -3.24 -8.99
C ILE A 459 20.59 -3.49 -7.56
N ALA A 460 21.89 -3.38 -7.29
CA ALA A 460 22.40 -3.56 -5.94
C ALA A 460 23.44 -2.51 -5.54
N GLY A 461 23.37 -2.03 -4.31
CA GLY A 461 24.36 -1.14 -3.69
C GLY A 461 24.96 -1.72 -2.41
N GLY A 462 26.17 -1.31 -2.10
CA GLY A 462 26.81 -1.54 -0.80
C GLY A 462 26.17 -0.72 0.32
N ALA A 463 25.68 0.48 0.01
CA ALA A 463 24.78 1.28 0.82
C ALA A 463 23.33 1.05 0.36
N ASP A 464 22.79 1.80 -0.59
CA ASP A 464 21.40 1.67 -1.01
C ASP A 464 21.25 1.02 -2.40
N GLY A 465 20.21 0.22 -2.63
CA GLY A 465 19.95 -0.29 -3.99
C GLY A 465 19.63 0.86 -4.94
N VAL A 466 18.64 1.69 -4.58
CA VAL A 466 18.26 2.91 -5.29
C VAL A 466 18.13 4.07 -4.31
N PHE A 467 18.79 5.20 -4.59
CA PHE A 467 18.69 6.43 -3.79
C PHE A 467 18.30 7.64 -4.65
N ILE A 468 17.17 8.27 -4.33
CA ILE A 468 16.67 9.48 -5.00
C ILE A 468 16.47 10.56 -3.93
N PHE A 469 17.11 11.75 -4.00
CA PHE A 469 17.00 12.74 -2.89
C PHE A 469 16.60 14.18 -3.22
N GLY A 470 17.04 14.82 -4.31
CA GLY A 470 16.73 16.24 -4.56
C GLY A 470 15.44 16.52 -5.34
N GLY A 471 14.64 15.51 -5.64
CA GLY A 471 13.35 15.64 -6.32
C GLY A 471 12.49 14.38 -6.17
N GLY A 472 11.21 14.47 -6.54
CA GLY A 472 10.33 13.30 -6.56
C GLY A 472 10.80 12.25 -7.56
N GLY A 473 10.54 10.97 -7.26
CA GLY A 473 10.91 9.87 -8.15
C GLY A 473 9.80 8.85 -8.34
N ALA A 474 9.73 8.28 -9.53
CA ALA A 474 8.88 7.12 -9.81
C ALA A 474 9.77 5.89 -10.03
N VAL A 475 9.55 4.84 -9.23
CA VAL A 475 10.29 3.59 -9.35
C VAL A 475 9.32 2.45 -9.58
N THR A 476 9.55 1.70 -10.66
CA THR A 476 8.87 0.43 -10.95
C THR A 476 9.89 -0.68 -10.86
N ASN A 477 9.64 -1.66 -9.99
CA ASN A 477 10.52 -2.81 -9.78
C ASN A 477 9.79 -4.13 -9.99
N ASP A 478 10.11 -4.82 -11.08
CA ASP A 478 9.72 -6.21 -11.36
C ASP A 478 10.88 -7.19 -11.12
N GLY A 479 12.10 -6.67 -10.94
CA GLY A 479 13.33 -7.42 -10.68
C GLY A 479 13.75 -7.44 -9.21
N THR A 480 15.05 -7.44 -8.96
CA THR A 480 15.64 -7.34 -7.60
C THR A 480 16.31 -6.00 -7.40
N VAL A 481 15.96 -5.31 -6.32
CA VAL A 481 16.66 -4.15 -5.79
C VAL A 481 17.16 -4.47 -4.38
N SER A 482 18.48 -4.39 -4.16
CA SER A 482 19.05 -4.69 -2.85
C SER A 482 20.09 -3.67 -2.36
N GLY A 483 19.95 -3.22 -1.12
CA GLY A 483 20.96 -2.44 -0.40
C GLY A 483 21.80 -3.31 0.54
N GLY A 484 22.82 -2.69 1.14
CA GLY A 484 23.68 -3.32 2.13
C GLY A 484 22.92 -3.79 3.37
N SER A 485 23.25 -4.97 3.87
CA SER A 485 22.57 -5.59 5.01
C SER A 485 22.87 -4.93 6.37
N THR A 486 23.89 -4.08 6.46
CA THR A 486 24.35 -3.46 7.71
C THR A 486 23.88 -2.01 7.90
N SER A 487 23.80 -1.21 6.83
CA SER A 487 23.49 0.22 6.92
C SER A 487 22.50 0.74 5.87
N GLY A 488 22.15 -0.08 4.87
CA GLY A 488 21.49 0.35 3.64
C GLY A 488 20.00 0.09 3.54
N TYR A 489 19.31 0.87 2.72
CA TYR A 489 17.96 0.61 2.25
C TYR A 489 18.01 -0.18 0.94
N GLY A 490 17.05 -1.08 0.71
CA GLY A 490 16.79 -1.55 -0.65
C GLY A 490 16.51 -0.36 -1.57
N MET A 491 15.67 0.56 -1.13
CA MET A 491 15.38 1.79 -1.84
C MET A 491 15.08 2.92 -0.87
N ILE A 492 15.53 4.14 -1.19
CA ILE A 492 15.21 5.33 -0.41
C ILE A 492 14.89 6.53 -1.33
N ILE A 493 13.74 7.17 -1.05
CA ILE A 493 13.26 8.36 -1.76
C ILE A 493 13.13 9.52 -0.77
N GLY A 494 13.85 10.61 -1.03
CA GLY A 494 14.01 11.76 -0.17
C GLY A 494 12.85 12.77 -0.23
N SER A 495 12.25 12.96 -1.40
CA SER A 495 11.38 14.11 -1.69
C SER A 495 10.03 13.71 -2.32
N GLY A 496 9.23 12.90 -1.60
CA GLY A 496 7.97 12.34 -2.13
C GLY A 496 8.18 11.47 -3.38
N GLY A 497 7.22 10.63 -3.75
CA GLY A 497 7.41 9.76 -4.92
C GLY A 497 6.44 8.59 -4.94
N SER A 498 6.56 7.75 -5.97
CA SER A 498 5.74 6.56 -6.15
C SER A 498 6.61 5.34 -6.40
N VAL A 499 6.38 4.27 -5.63
CA VAL A 499 7.04 2.98 -5.82
C VAL A 499 6.00 1.93 -6.18
N THR A 500 6.16 1.31 -7.35
CA THR A 500 5.41 0.12 -7.74
C THR A 500 6.36 -1.07 -7.71
N ASN A 501 6.06 -2.07 -6.87
CA ASN A 501 6.91 -3.24 -6.68
C ASN A 501 6.15 -4.53 -7.02
N ALA A 502 6.59 -5.24 -8.04
CA ALA A 502 6.19 -6.61 -8.36
C ALA A 502 7.33 -7.64 -8.17
N GLY A 503 8.56 -7.16 -7.92
CA GLY A 503 9.75 -7.96 -7.62
C GLY A 503 10.18 -7.91 -6.15
N LEU A 504 11.49 -8.00 -5.90
CA LEU A 504 12.08 -7.95 -4.56
C LEU A 504 12.75 -6.60 -4.29
N ILE A 505 12.42 -5.97 -3.15
CA ILE A 505 13.17 -4.86 -2.55
C ILE A 505 13.69 -5.33 -1.19
N SER A 506 14.99 -5.22 -0.93
CA SER A 506 15.57 -5.65 0.35
C SER A 506 16.80 -4.85 0.79
N GLY A 507 17.01 -4.70 2.08
CA GLY A 507 18.20 -4.06 2.67
C GLY A 507 18.22 -4.24 4.18
N ARG A 508 19.08 -3.52 4.91
CA ARG A 508 18.91 -3.38 6.38
C ARG A 508 17.50 -2.94 6.68
N ASP A 509 17.06 -1.91 5.97
CA ASP A 509 15.66 -1.50 5.82
C ASP A 509 15.24 -1.75 4.36
N GLY A 510 13.95 -2.02 4.12
CA GLY A 510 13.46 -2.35 2.77
C GLY A 510 13.32 -1.10 1.90
N LEU A 511 12.30 -0.30 2.17
CA LEU A 511 11.93 0.90 1.43
C LEU A 511 11.76 2.08 2.38
N GLY A 512 12.50 3.18 2.15
CA GLY A 512 12.40 4.43 2.89
C GLY A 512 11.77 5.56 2.07
N LEU A 513 10.78 6.25 2.62
CA LEU A 513 10.12 7.43 2.06
C LEU A 513 10.23 8.60 3.07
N ARG A 514 11.12 9.56 2.83
CA ARG A 514 11.43 10.62 3.83
C ARG A 514 10.45 11.80 3.87
N ALA A 515 9.63 11.97 2.84
CA ALA A 515 8.69 13.10 2.72
C ALA A 515 7.30 12.64 2.24
N GLY A 516 6.79 11.55 2.81
CA GLY A 516 5.59 10.86 2.32
C GLY A 516 5.81 10.18 0.96
N GLY A 517 4.72 9.92 0.24
CA GLY A 517 4.73 9.22 -1.05
C GLY A 517 3.76 8.05 -1.08
N SER A 518 3.75 7.31 -2.20
CA SER A 518 2.89 6.15 -2.42
C SER A 518 3.69 4.88 -2.67
N VAL A 519 3.24 3.77 -2.09
CA VAL A 519 3.78 2.42 -2.31
C VAL A 519 2.66 1.52 -2.78
N THR A 520 2.84 0.90 -3.94
CA THR A 520 2.00 -0.18 -4.45
C THR A 520 2.85 -1.45 -4.51
N ASN A 521 2.66 -2.36 -3.58
CA ASN A 521 3.31 -3.68 -3.61
C ASN A 521 2.34 -4.70 -4.21
N ALA A 522 2.59 -5.14 -5.44
CA ALA A 522 1.76 -6.11 -6.16
C ALA A 522 1.82 -7.51 -5.51
N ALA A 523 0.94 -8.42 -5.93
CA ALA A 523 0.81 -9.75 -5.33
C ALA A 523 2.11 -10.59 -5.39
N SER A 524 2.92 -10.44 -6.44
CA SER A 524 4.23 -11.07 -6.56
C SER A 524 5.34 -10.32 -5.82
N GLY A 525 5.07 -9.08 -5.39
CA GLY A 525 6.05 -8.19 -4.80
C GLY A 525 6.42 -8.54 -3.37
N ALA A 526 7.70 -8.45 -3.06
CA ALA A 526 8.26 -8.62 -1.72
C ALA A 526 9.09 -7.39 -1.31
N ILE A 527 8.83 -6.83 -0.13
CA ILE A 527 9.64 -5.79 0.50
C ILE A 527 10.14 -6.30 1.84
N SER A 528 11.46 -6.33 2.05
CA SER A 528 12.07 -6.97 3.22
C SER A 528 13.07 -6.07 3.96
N GLY A 529 12.88 -5.90 5.27
CA GLY A 529 13.84 -5.26 6.17
C GLY A 529 14.65 -6.31 6.93
N LEU A 530 15.90 -6.52 6.53
CA LEU A 530 16.74 -7.66 6.96
C LEU A 530 17.62 -7.34 8.17
N GLY A 531 17.80 -6.07 8.53
CA GLY A 531 18.58 -5.67 9.70
C GLY A 531 17.96 -6.13 11.01
N PRO A 532 18.70 -6.17 12.15
CA PRO A 532 18.13 -6.53 13.45
C PRO A 532 16.96 -5.64 13.90
N SER A 533 17.03 -4.35 13.54
CA SER A 533 15.94 -3.37 13.71
C SER A 533 15.26 -3.05 12.36
N GLY A 534 15.42 -3.94 11.38
CA GLY A 534 15.03 -3.70 10.00
C GLY A 534 13.54 -3.49 9.85
N THR A 535 13.19 -2.38 9.20
CA THR A 535 11.82 -2.03 8.83
C THR A 535 11.63 -2.26 7.34
N ALA A 536 10.58 -2.98 6.93
CA ALA A 536 10.38 -3.22 5.50
C ALA A 536 9.88 -1.98 4.76
N VAL A 537 8.91 -1.24 5.30
CA VAL A 537 8.48 0.06 4.74
C VAL A 537 8.55 1.13 5.82
N PHE A 538 9.32 2.18 5.58
CA PHE A 538 9.48 3.33 6.49
C PHE A 538 9.04 4.61 5.79
N ALA A 539 7.96 5.24 6.25
CA ALA A 539 7.44 6.50 5.73
C ALA A 539 7.46 7.60 6.81
N ALA A 540 8.06 8.75 6.49
CA ALA A 540 8.22 9.88 7.39
C ALA A 540 8.01 11.24 6.68
N GLY A 541 8.06 12.32 7.45
CA GLY A 541 7.98 13.71 6.97
C GLY A 541 6.56 14.20 6.66
N SER A 542 5.78 13.38 5.94
CA SER A 542 4.38 13.65 5.56
C SER A 542 3.57 12.35 5.53
N PRO A 543 2.22 12.40 5.62
CA PRO A 543 1.38 11.21 5.49
C PRO A 543 1.66 10.46 4.18
N GLY A 544 1.85 9.14 4.26
CA GLY A 544 2.07 8.27 3.10
C GLY A 544 0.87 7.41 2.75
N THR A 545 0.89 6.79 1.56
CA THR A 545 -0.09 5.77 1.16
C THR A 545 0.60 4.44 0.88
N LEU A 546 -0.02 3.35 1.34
CA LEU A 546 0.43 1.99 1.07
C LEU A 546 -0.74 1.14 0.58
N THR A 547 -0.59 0.54 -0.60
CA THR A 547 -1.44 -0.53 -1.11
C THR A 547 -0.59 -1.79 -1.21
N ASN A 548 -0.87 -2.78 -0.37
CA ASN A 548 -0.13 -4.04 -0.32
C ASN A 548 -1.01 -5.22 -0.75
N ALA A 549 -0.65 -5.89 -1.84
CA ALA A 549 -1.17 -7.19 -2.22
C ALA A 549 -0.12 -8.32 -2.09
N GLY A 550 1.15 -7.97 -1.91
CA GLY A 550 2.26 -8.93 -1.76
C GLY A 550 2.74 -9.09 -0.31
N ARG A 551 4.02 -9.42 -0.15
CA ARG A 551 4.65 -9.63 1.17
C ARG A 551 5.49 -8.43 1.60
N ILE A 552 5.19 -7.87 2.76
CA ILE A 552 6.00 -6.87 3.47
C ILE A 552 6.46 -7.52 4.78
N ALA A 553 7.78 -7.66 4.96
CA ALA A 553 8.32 -8.38 6.11
C ALA A 553 9.57 -7.69 6.69
N GLY A 554 9.44 -7.13 7.88
CA GLY A 554 10.59 -6.58 8.61
C GLY A 554 10.98 -7.44 9.80
N ASN A 555 12.27 -7.51 10.09
CA ASN A 555 12.79 -8.18 11.28
C ASN A 555 12.42 -7.46 12.59
N SER A 556 12.07 -6.17 12.52
CA SER A 556 11.48 -5.41 13.62
C SER A 556 10.05 -4.97 13.30
N LEU A 557 9.87 -4.17 12.25
CA LEU A 557 8.57 -3.59 11.87
C LEU A 557 8.24 -3.94 10.42
N GLY A 558 7.02 -4.42 10.14
CA GLY A 558 6.56 -4.60 8.77
C GLY A 558 6.48 -3.25 8.05
N ALA A 559 5.66 -2.34 8.57
CA ALA A 559 5.55 -0.98 8.09
C ALA A 559 5.51 0.04 9.24
N LEU A 560 6.20 1.17 9.06
CA LEU A 560 6.29 2.30 9.98
C LEU A 560 5.86 3.58 9.28
N PHE A 561 4.83 4.26 9.78
CA PHE A 561 4.37 5.58 9.32
C PHE A 561 4.48 6.61 10.44
N VAL A 562 5.33 7.63 10.29
CA VAL A 562 5.62 8.61 11.37
C VAL A 562 4.72 9.86 11.33
N ALA A 563 3.92 10.03 10.27
CA ALA A 563 3.04 11.18 10.10
C ALA A 563 1.57 10.78 9.81
N GLY A 564 1.18 9.56 10.21
CA GLY A 564 -0.10 8.97 9.77
C GLY A 564 -0.08 8.52 8.31
N GLY A 565 -1.26 8.22 7.76
CA GLY A 565 -1.39 7.78 6.37
C GLY A 565 -2.61 6.90 6.10
N SER A 566 -2.73 6.46 4.85
CA SER A 566 -3.76 5.51 4.41
C SER A 566 -3.12 4.20 4.00
N ILE A 567 -3.52 3.11 4.64
CA ILE A 567 -2.96 1.78 4.44
C ILE A 567 -4.08 0.84 3.99
N THR A 568 -3.88 0.18 2.86
CA THR A 568 -4.73 -0.87 2.33
C THR A 568 -3.90 -2.15 2.19
N ASN A 569 -4.25 -3.18 2.95
CA ASN A 569 -3.69 -4.52 2.79
C ASN A 569 -4.73 -5.41 2.11
N ALA A 570 -4.58 -5.65 0.81
CA ALA A 570 -5.51 -6.44 0.01
C ALA A 570 -5.51 -7.92 0.43
N ALA A 571 -6.46 -8.71 -0.10
CA ALA A 571 -6.70 -10.10 0.32
C ALA A 571 -5.46 -11.02 0.30
N SER A 572 -4.58 -10.89 -0.69
CA SER A 572 -3.33 -11.66 -0.77
C SER A 572 -2.16 -11.04 0.03
N GLY A 573 -2.36 -9.83 0.55
CA GLY A 573 -1.34 -9.04 1.22
C GLY A 573 -0.98 -9.59 2.60
N ALA A 574 0.31 -9.63 2.89
CA ALA A 574 0.85 -9.96 4.20
C ALA A 574 1.80 -8.86 4.69
N ILE A 575 1.53 -8.29 5.86
CA ILE A 575 2.41 -7.34 6.55
C ILE A 575 2.88 -7.99 7.87
N VAL A 576 4.16 -8.26 8.00
CA VAL A 576 4.72 -9.00 9.14
C VAL A 576 5.89 -8.26 9.76
N GLY A 577 5.88 -8.14 11.08
CA GLY A 577 7.04 -7.70 11.85
C GLY A 577 7.25 -8.51 13.12
N ARG A 578 8.33 -8.22 13.85
CA ARG A 578 8.55 -8.79 15.19
C ARG A 578 7.86 -7.95 16.24
N VAL A 579 8.18 -6.65 16.30
CA VAL A 579 7.60 -5.69 17.25
C VAL A 579 6.20 -5.31 16.81
N ALA A 580 6.01 -4.96 15.53
CA ALA A 580 4.70 -4.73 14.97
C ALA A 580 4.61 -5.04 13.48
N GLY A 581 3.45 -5.50 13.03
CA GLY A 581 3.15 -5.61 11.60
C GLY A 581 3.05 -4.21 11.00
N LEU A 582 2.15 -3.40 11.56
CA LEU A 582 1.98 -1.99 11.24
C LEU A 582 2.16 -1.15 12.50
N PHE A 583 3.03 -0.14 12.44
CA PHE A 583 3.23 0.85 13.49
C PHE A 583 3.04 2.25 12.92
N VAL A 584 2.20 3.06 13.56
CA VAL A 584 1.94 4.43 13.17
C VAL A 584 2.13 5.36 14.36
N ASN A 585 3.01 6.35 14.19
CA ASN A 585 3.29 7.41 15.15
C ASN A 585 2.97 8.78 14.52
N GLY A 586 2.78 9.81 15.33
CA GLY A 586 2.80 11.23 14.94
C GLY A 586 1.57 11.75 14.20
N GLY A 587 0.65 10.87 13.78
CA GLY A 587 -0.61 11.25 13.14
C GLY A 587 -1.60 10.08 13.07
N ALA A 588 -2.89 10.39 12.98
CA ALA A 588 -3.93 9.37 12.84
C ALA A 588 -3.78 8.62 11.50
N ALA A 589 -4.04 7.32 11.51
CA ALA A 589 -4.01 6.48 10.32
C ALA A 589 -5.35 5.81 10.02
N PHE A 590 -5.52 5.46 8.75
CA PHE A 590 -6.69 4.75 8.24
C PHE A 590 -6.22 3.41 7.65
N LEU A 591 -6.55 2.31 8.30
CA LEU A 591 -6.23 0.96 7.87
C LEU A 591 -7.49 0.25 7.34
N SER A 592 -7.42 -0.27 6.11
CA SER A 592 -8.31 -1.29 5.58
C SER A 592 -7.53 -2.58 5.34
N ASN A 593 -7.88 -3.65 6.04
CA ASN A 593 -7.25 -4.96 5.93
C ASN A 593 -8.22 -6.00 5.36
N GLU A 594 -7.84 -6.60 4.24
CA GLU A 594 -8.46 -7.78 3.63
C GLU A 594 -7.55 -9.01 3.72
N GLY A 595 -6.24 -8.81 3.95
CA GLY A 595 -5.24 -9.86 4.05
C GLY A 595 -4.81 -10.18 5.49
N SER A 596 -3.52 -10.39 5.69
CA SER A 596 -2.93 -10.70 7.00
C SER A 596 -1.98 -9.60 7.50
N ILE A 597 -2.12 -9.23 8.78
CA ILE A 597 -1.16 -8.38 9.49
C ILE A 597 -0.74 -9.10 10.76
N GLY A 598 0.56 -9.31 10.93
CA GLY A 598 1.11 -10.16 12.00
C GLY A 598 2.28 -9.55 12.75
N ALA A 599 2.35 -9.84 14.06
CA ALA A 599 3.52 -9.56 14.88
C ALA A 599 3.92 -10.75 15.76
N THR A 600 5.21 -11.08 15.82
CA THR A 600 5.70 -12.26 16.57
C THR A 600 6.13 -11.99 18.02
N ALA A 601 6.32 -10.73 18.41
CA ALA A 601 6.67 -10.33 19.78
C ALA A 601 5.83 -9.17 20.36
N GLY A 602 5.14 -8.37 19.54
CA GLY A 602 4.34 -7.22 20.00
C GLY A 602 2.93 -7.11 19.41
N ALA A 603 2.53 -5.90 19.04
CA ALA A 603 1.20 -5.59 18.53
C ALA A 603 1.14 -5.80 17.01
N ALA A 604 0.13 -6.47 16.45
CA ALA A 604 0.04 -6.55 14.99
C ALA A 604 -0.22 -5.19 14.35
N VAL A 605 -1.11 -4.40 14.93
CA VAL A 605 -1.38 -3.01 14.54
C VAL A 605 -1.23 -2.11 15.77
N ASP A 606 -0.33 -1.13 15.69
CA ASP A 606 -0.06 -0.14 16.73
C ASP A 606 -0.28 1.28 16.19
N LEU A 607 -1.27 2.01 16.74
CA LEU A 607 -1.65 3.36 16.34
C LEU A 607 -1.51 4.33 17.52
N GLU A 608 -0.40 5.08 17.56
CA GLU A 608 -0.09 5.93 18.72
C GLU A 608 -0.85 7.27 18.74
N ALA A 609 -1.42 7.72 17.62
CA ALA A 609 -2.14 9.00 17.55
C ALA A 609 -3.66 8.84 17.28
N GLY A 610 -4.20 7.63 17.48
CA GLY A 610 -5.58 7.29 17.12
C GLY A 610 -5.74 6.91 15.65
N GLY A 611 -6.98 6.88 15.16
CA GLY A 611 -7.31 6.51 13.79
C GLY A 611 -8.35 5.40 13.71
N SER A 612 -8.46 4.78 12.54
CA SER A 612 -9.44 3.72 12.27
C SER A 612 -8.80 2.45 11.71
N VAL A 613 -9.26 1.31 12.22
CA VAL A 613 -8.93 -0.03 11.72
C VAL A 613 -10.21 -0.70 11.22
N THR A 614 -10.24 -1.03 9.93
CA THR A 614 -11.27 -1.89 9.34
C THR A 614 -10.63 -3.23 8.97
N ASN A 615 -11.02 -4.30 9.64
CA ASN A 615 -10.59 -5.67 9.33
C ASN A 615 -11.74 -6.40 8.64
N ASN A 616 -11.66 -6.58 7.32
CA ASN A 616 -12.71 -7.14 6.49
C ASN A 616 -12.91 -8.65 6.71
N ALA A 617 -13.97 -9.21 6.12
CA ALA A 617 -14.25 -10.64 6.21
C ALA A 617 -13.06 -11.47 5.70
N SER A 618 -12.76 -12.58 6.38
CA SER A 618 -11.61 -13.46 6.11
C SER A 618 -10.22 -12.87 6.38
N ALA A 619 -10.11 -11.57 6.68
CA ALA A 619 -8.85 -10.93 7.03
C ALA A 619 -8.40 -11.29 8.45
N SER A 620 -7.09 -11.22 8.72
CA SER A 620 -6.51 -11.51 10.04
C SER A 620 -5.56 -10.43 10.53
N ILE A 621 -5.68 -10.08 11.81
CA ILE A 621 -4.75 -9.23 12.56
C ILE A 621 -4.32 -10.00 13.79
N THR A 622 -3.08 -10.48 13.84
CA THR A 622 -2.61 -11.40 14.89
C THR A 622 -1.28 -10.93 15.47
N GLY A 623 -1.30 -10.39 16.68
CA GLY A 623 -0.08 -10.05 17.41
C GLY A 623 0.15 -10.98 18.59
N SER A 624 1.41 -11.31 18.89
CA SER A 624 1.73 -12.11 20.07
C SER A 624 1.35 -11.39 21.37
N GLY A 625 1.41 -10.06 21.41
CA GLY A 625 0.93 -9.23 22.52
C GLY A 625 -0.50 -8.77 22.27
N PHE A 626 -0.66 -7.80 21.36
CA PHE A 626 -1.94 -7.17 21.03
C PHE A 626 -2.35 -7.44 19.59
N GLY A 627 -3.64 -7.64 19.31
CA GLY A 627 -4.11 -7.60 17.93
C GLY A 627 -4.06 -6.17 17.39
N VAL A 628 -4.87 -5.31 17.98
CA VAL A 628 -4.91 -3.86 17.73
C VAL A 628 -4.61 -3.10 19.02
N PHE A 629 -3.68 -2.15 18.97
CA PHE A 629 -3.26 -1.32 20.09
C PHE A 629 -3.33 0.16 19.70
N VAL A 630 -4.19 0.94 20.38
CA VAL A 630 -4.40 2.37 20.11
C VAL A 630 -4.25 3.17 21.40
N THR A 631 -3.38 4.18 21.44
CA THR A 631 -3.00 4.87 22.69
C THR A 631 -3.30 6.37 22.75
N GLY A 632 -2.65 7.20 21.94
CA GLY A 632 -2.66 8.68 22.08
C GLY A 632 -3.86 9.42 21.48
N GLY A 633 -4.90 8.70 21.02
CA GLY A 633 -6.15 9.29 20.52
C GLY A 633 -7.30 8.28 20.55
N SER A 634 -8.53 8.75 20.34
CA SER A 634 -9.69 7.86 20.24
C SER A 634 -9.57 6.95 19.02
N GLY A 635 -9.79 5.65 19.21
CA GLY A 635 -9.75 4.65 18.13
C GLY A 635 -11.13 4.28 17.61
N SER A 636 -11.20 3.86 16.34
CA SER A 636 -12.37 3.18 15.77
C SER A 636 -11.94 1.83 15.19
N VAL A 637 -12.48 0.73 15.71
CA VAL A 637 -12.20 -0.62 15.22
C VAL A 637 -13.47 -1.24 14.67
N VAL A 638 -13.48 -1.58 13.38
CA VAL A 638 -14.55 -2.33 12.73
C VAL A 638 -13.99 -3.69 12.31
N ASN A 639 -14.55 -4.77 12.83
CA ASN A 639 -14.05 -6.12 12.59
C ASN A 639 -15.13 -7.02 12.00
N SER A 640 -14.88 -7.53 10.80
CA SER A 640 -15.59 -8.64 10.16
C SER A 640 -14.71 -9.89 10.00
N GLY A 641 -13.41 -9.79 10.28
CA GLY A 641 -12.43 -10.88 10.23
C GLY A 641 -12.00 -11.35 11.62
N SER A 642 -10.74 -11.77 11.75
CA SER A 642 -10.15 -12.18 13.03
C SER A 642 -9.17 -11.14 13.57
N ILE A 643 -9.32 -10.73 14.83
CA ILE A 643 -8.34 -9.94 15.58
C ILE A 643 -7.92 -10.76 16.81
N ALA A 644 -6.62 -11.01 16.97
CA ALA A 644 -6.09 -11.82 18.06
C ALA A 644 -4.86 -11.18 18.72
N GLY A 645 -4.91 -11.03 20.04
CA GLY A 645 -3.77 -10.72 20.90
C GLY A 645 -3.37 -11.94 21.73
N GLY A 646 -2.23 -12.56 21.44
CA GLY A 646 -1.85 -13.86 22.01
C GLY A 646 -1.75 -13.86 23.54
N SER A 647 -0.88 -13.02 24.11
CA SER A 647 -0.61 -12.94 25.55
C SER A 647 -1.32 -11.79 26.27
N ASN A 648 -1.80 -10.77 25.53
CA ASN A 648 -2.50 -9.62 26.11
C ASN A 648 -3.93 -9.50 25.58
N ILE A 649 -4.21 -8.53 24.71
CA ILE A 649 -5.57 -8.03 24.43
C ILE A 649 -5.84 -8.07 22.93
N GLY A 650 -7.03 -8.50 22.52
CA GLY A 650 -7.44 -8.49 21.12
C GLY A 650 -7.46 -7.08 20.53
N ALA A 651 -8.31 -6.21 21.07
CA ALA A 651 -8.38 -4.79 20.72
C ALA A 651 -8.30 -3.89 21.96
N PHE A 652 -7.26 -3.04 22.03
CA PHE A 652 -7.02 -2.11 23.13
C PHE A 652 -7.11 -0.66 22.65
N LEU A 653 -7.96 0.15 23.31
CA LEU A 653 -8.13 1.58 23.03
C LEU A 653 -7.95 2.40 24.32
N ALA A 654 -6.84 3.13 24.46
CA ALA A 654 -6.47 3.81 25.70
C ALA A 654 -7.23 5.10 26.01
N SER A 655 -7.89 5.68 24.99
CA SER A 655 -8.54 7.00 25.05
C SER A 655 -10.03 6.93 24.65
N GLY A 656 -10.69 5.81 24.95
CA GLY A 656 -12.06 5.51 24.53
C GLY A 656 -12.19 5.30 23.01
N GLY A 657 -13.43 5.34 22.51
CA GLY A 657 -13.73 5.20 21.08
C GLY A 657 -14.82 4.17 20.78
N TYR A 658 -14.77 3.60 19.58
CA TYR A 658 -15.80 2.69 19.06
C TYR A 658 -15.19 1.36 18.66
N VAL A 659 -15.83 0.27 19.08
CA VAL A 659 -15.53 -1.08 18.60
C VAL A 659 -16.80 -1.71 18.06
N THR A 660 -16.80 -2.06 16.79
CA THR A 660 -17.87 -2.79 16.12
C THR A 660 -17.34 -4.14 15.66
N ASN A 661 -17.81 -5.23 16.28
CA ASN A 661 -17.51 -6.58 15.85
C ASN A 661 -18.71 -7.14 15.09
N ASN A 662 -18.64 -7.20 13.76
CA ASN A 662 -19.70 -7.67 12.89
C ASN A 662 -19.93 -9.18 13.03
N ALA A 663 -21.00 -9.70 12.41
CA ALA A 663 -21.45 -11.08 12.61
C ALA A 663 -20.39 -12.17 12.31
N SER A 664 -19.54 -11.96 11.31
CA SER A 664 -18.42 -12.86 10.98
C SER A 664 -17.14 -12.57 11.78
N GLY A 665 -17.14 -11.49 12.57
CA GLY A 665 -15.99 -11.00 13.30
C GLY A 665 -15.69 -11.81 14.56
N SER A 666 -14.41 -12.08 14.78
CA SER A 666 -13.87 -12.62 16.03
C SER A 666 -12.81 -11.70 16.61
N ILE A 667 -12.94 -11.34 17.89
CA ILE A 667 -11.90 -10.62 18.65
C ILE A 667 -11.48 -11.49 19.84
N SER A 668 -10.20 -11.80 19.96
CA SER A 668 -9.70 -12.70 21.00
C SER A 668 -8.46 -12.17 21.72
N GLY A 669 -8.38 -12.40 23.02
CA GLY A 669 -7.20 -12.11 23.82
C GLY A 669 -7.01 -13.05 25.02
N HIS A 670 -5.95 -12.82 25.79
CA HIS A 670 -5.76 -13.49 27.08
C HIS A 670 -6.33 -12.65 28.24
N ILE A 671 -5.89 -11.39 28.36
CA ILE A 671 -6.33 -10.44 29.39
C ILE A 671 -7.73 -9.93 29.07
N ALA A 672 -7.96 -9.52 27.81
CA ALA A 672 -9.28 -9.14 27.35
C ALA A 672 -9.48 -9.36 25.85
N GLY A 673 -10.71 -9.62 25.42
CA GLY A 673 -11.04 -9.56 24.00
C GLY A 673 -10.99 -8.11 23.53
N VAL A 674 -11.77 -7.26 24.20
CA VAL A 674 -11.77 -5.79 24.01
C VAL A 674 -11.44 -5.12 25.34
N PHE A 675 -10.52 -4.16 25.33
CA PHE A 675 -10.22 -3.32 26.48
C PHE A 675 -10.24 -1.85 26.10
N THR A 676 -10.95 -1.02 26.87
CA THR A 676 -10.97 0.43 26.66
C THR A 676 -10.73 1.17 27.97
N LYS A 677 -9.96 2.26 27.91
CA LYS A 677 -9.59 3.09 29.07
C LYS A 677 -9.77 4.58 28.79
N GLY A 678 -9.75 5.38 29.87
CA GLY A 678 -9.65 6.83 29.84
C GLY A 678 -10.99 7.54 29.67
N ALA A 679 -11.60 7.37 28.49
CA ALA A 679 -12.89 7.98 28.15
C ALA A 679 -13.97 6.91 27.91
N ARG A 680 -15.24 7.36 27.86
CA ARG A 680 -16.38 6.48 27.57
C ARG A 680 -16.21 5.82 26.20
N ALA A 681 -16.59 4.55 26.08
CA ALA A 681 -16.52 3.80 24.83
C ALA A 681 -17.85 3.15 24.48
N THR A 682 -18.03 2.86 23.19
CA THR A 682 -19.17 2.09 22.68
C THR A 682 -18.66 0.80 22.05
N LEU A 683 -19.14 -0.33 22.55
CA LEU A 683 -18.90 -1.66 21.99
C LEU A 683 -20.22 -2.20 21.42
N SER A 684 -20.24 -2.51 20.12
CA SER A 684 -21.34 -3.23 19.46
C SER A 684 -20.83 -4.56 18.93
N ASN A 685 -21.31 -5.66 19.49
CA ASN A 685 -20.93 -7.01 19.13
C ASN A 685 -22.09 -7.74 18.45
N SER A 686 -21.86 -8.21 17.23
CA SER A 686 -22.70 -9.15 16.48
C SER A 686 -21.99 -10.49 16.23
N GLY A 687 -20.68 -10.56 16.47
CA GLY A 687 -19.85 -11.76 16.30
C GLY A 687 -19.43 -12.39 17.62
N SER A 688 -18.17 -12.84 17.72
CA SER A 688 -17.60 -13.40 18.95
C SER A 688 -16.50 -12.53 19.54
N ILE A 689 -16.54 -12.31 20.84
CA ILE A 689 -15.47 -11.67 21.62
C ILE A 689 -15.08 -12.63 22.75
N THR A 690 -13.80 -13.02 22.82
CA THR A 690 -13.33 -14.02 23.78
C THR A 690 -12.06 -13.57 24.52
N ALA A 691 -11.98 -13.85 25.82
CA ALA A 691 -10.75 -13.78 26.60
C ALA A 691 -10.49 -15.08 27.35
N THR A 692 -9.27 -15.60 27.32
CA THR A 692 -8.96 -16.87 28.00
C THR A 692 -8.70 -16.73 29.50
N GLY A 693 -8.18 -15.59 29.96
CA GLY A 693 -7.84 -15.34 31.37
C GLY A 693 -8.70 -14.26 32.05
N GLY A 694 -8.95 -13.14 31.37
CA GLY A 694 -9.66 -11.99 31.94
C GLY A 694 -11.06 -11.77 31.36
N ALA A 695 -11.38 -10.53 30.99
CA ALA A 695 -12.74 -10.14 30.60
C ALA A 695 -12.97 -10.27 29.09
N GLY A 696 -14.12 -10.78 28.65
CA GLY A 696 -14.47 -10.72 27.23
C GLY A 696 -14.43 -9.28 26.72
N ALA A 697 -15.13 -8.39 27.43
CA ALA A 697 -15.05 -6.94 27.25
C ALA A 697 -14.77 -6.20 28.57
N ASP A 698 -13.72 -5.39 28.61
CA ASP A 698 -13.34 -4.53 29.73
C ASP A 698 -13.42 -3.05 29.33
N ILE A 699 -14.32 -2.31 29.95
CA ILE A 699 -14.68 -0.93 29.58
C ILE A 699 -14.50 -0.02 30.80
N GLU A 700 -13.27 0.41 31.09
CA GLU A 700 -12.97 1.16 32.31
C GLU A 700 -13.60 2.57 32.32
N GLY A 701 -13.67 3.27 31.19
CA GLY A 701 -14.20 4.64 31.12
C GLY A 701 -15.73 4.77 31.25
N GLY A 702 -16.45 3.66 31.43
CA GLY A 702 -17.91 3.59 31.26
C GLY A 702 -18.34 3.65 29.79
N GLY A 703 -19.65 3.79 29.53
CA GLY A 703 -20.18 3.82 28.17
C GLY A 703 -21.25 2.77 27.92
N SER A 704 -21.27 2.17 26.72
CA SER A 704 -22.32 1.23 26.32
C SER A 704 -21.76 -0.03 25.68
N VAL A 705 -22.27 -1.19 26.10
CA VAL A 705 -22.00 -2.49 25.51
C VAL A 705 -23.31 -3.05 24.95
N ILE A 706 -23.34 -3.32 23.66
CA ILE A 706 -24.46 -3.92 22.95
C ILE A 706 -24.00 -5.28 22.44
N ASN A 707 -24.61 -6.36 22.93
CA ASN A 707 -24.39 -7.71 22.44
C ASN A 707 -25.64 -8.16 21.67
N ASN A 708 -25.59 -8.15 20.35
CA ASN A 708 -26.73 -8.42 19.47
C ASN A 708 -27.14 -9.90 19.47
N ALA A 709 -28.29 -10.18 18.86
CA ALA A 709 -28.80 -11.55 18.74
C ALA A 709 -27.79 -12.46 18.00
N GLY A 710 -27.55 -13.65 18.53
CA GLY A 710 -26.57 -14.62 18.00
C GLY A 710 -25.10 -14.33 18.36
N ALA A 711 -24.81 -13.16 18.94
CA ALA A 711 -23.45 -12.77 19.31
C ALA A 711 -23.02 -13.35 20.67
N SER A 712 -21.71 -13.54 20.86
CA SER A 712 -21.13 -14.02 22.12
C SER A 712 -20.04 -13.10 22.66
N VAL A 713 -20.08 -12.85 23.98
CA VAL A 713 -18.98 -12.25 24.75
C VAL A 713 -18.61 -13.21 25.88
N SER A 714 -17.40 -13.76 25.85
CA SER A 714 -16.93 -14.75 26.81
C SER A 714 -15.59 -14.35 27.42
N GLY A 715 -15.45 -14.43 28.73
CA GLY A 715 -14.14 -14.27 29.39
C GLY A 715 -13.91 -15.31 30.46
N GLY A 716 -12.67 -15.78 30.58
CA GLY A 716 -12.24 -16.69 31.64
C GLY A 716 -12.50 -16.13 33.04
N GLY A 717 -12.36 -14.82 33.21
CA GLY A 717 -12.74 -14.08 34.41
C GLY A 717 -14.17 -13.56 34.32
N PHE A 718 -14.39 -12.52 33.51
CA PHE A 718 -15.65 -11.80 33.40
C PHE A 718 -16.19 -11.86 31.96
N GLY A 719 -17.51 -11.86 31.77
CA GLY A 719 -18.06 -11.63 30.42
C GLY A 719 -17.86 -10.18 30.01
N VAL A 720 -18.49 -9.27 30.76
CA VAL A 720 -18.35 -7.81 30.61
C VAL A 720 -17.94 -7.21 31.96
N PHE A 721 -16.92 -6.36 31.96
CA PHE A 721 -16.42 -5.64 33.11
C PHE A 721 -16.39 -4.14 32.83
N ILE A 722 -17.07 -3.33 33.65
CA ILE A 722 -17.12 -1.86 33.53
C ILE A 722 -16.86 -1.28 34.91
N THR A 723 -15.81 -0.49 35.14
CA THR A 723 -15.39 -0.13 36.52
C THR A 723 -15.24 1.35 36.83
N GLY A 724 -14.63 2.16 35.96
CA GLY A 724 -14.28 3.56 36.24
C GLY A 724 -15.38 4.57 35.94
N GLY A 725 -16.51 4.16 35.37
CA GLY A 725 -17.67 5.00 35.10
C GLY A 725 -18.97 4.21 34.96
N SER A 726 -20.12 4.89 35.03
CA SER A 726 -21.43 4.25 34.84
C SER A 726 -21.56 3.71 33.41
N GLY A 727 -21.99 2.45 33.29
CA GLY A 727 -22.15 1.74 32.02
C GLY A 727 -23.56 1.22 31.79
N THR A 728 -23.91 1.04 30.51
CA THR A 728 -25.11 0.32 30.10
C THR A 728 -24.73 -0.93 29.32
N VAL A 729 -25.39 -2.06 29.62
CA VAL A 729 -25.26 -3.30 28.86
C VAL A 729 -26.62 -3.71 28.33
N SER A 730 -26.74 -3.85 27.01
CA SER A 730 -27.91 -4.41 26.33
C SER A 730 -27.53 -5.74 25.71
N ASN A 731 -28.08 -6.83 26.21
CA ASN A 731 -27.79 -8.18 25.75
C ASN A 731 -28.99 -8.82 25.06
N SER A 732 -28.84 -9.17 23.79
CA SER A 732 -29.73 -10.03 23.00
C SER A 732 -29.07 -11.37 22.63
N GLY A 733 -27.79 -11.57 22.98
CA GLY A 733 -27.01 -12.76 22.67
C GLY A 733 -26.61 -13.53 23.95
N SER A 734 -25.37 -14.04 23.99
CA SER A 734 -24.81 -14.68 25.19
C SER A 734 -23.63 -13.91 25.76
N ILE A 735 -23.64 -13.67 27.08
CA ILE A 735 -22.51 -13.11 27.84
C ILE A 735 -22.12 -14.12 28.93
N THR A 736 -20.85 -14.51 28.98
CA THR A 736 -20.35 -15.52 29.93
C THR A 736 -19.05 -15.10 30.61
N GLY A 737 -19.04 -15.10 31.94
CA GLY A 737 -17.82 -15.02 32.75
C GLY A 737 -17.59 -16.35 33.45
N THR A 738 -16.52 -17.09 33.12
CA THR A 738 -16.38 -18.49 33.54
C THR A 738 -16.07 -18.65 35.03
N SER A 739 -15.15 -17.85 35.57
CA SER A 739 -14.73 -17.97 36.98
C SER A 739 -15.28 -16.86 37.90
N SER A 740 -15.75 -15.73 37.35
CA SER A 740 -16.27 -14.60 38.12
C SER A 740 -17.62 -14.12 37.57
N GLY A 741 -17.85 -12.81 37.48
CA GLY A 741 -19.14 -12.26 37.08
C GLY A 741 -19.43 -12.35 35.59
N GLY A 742 -20.66 -12.68 35.19
CA GLY A 742 -21.11 -12.55 33.80
C GLY A 742 -21.02 -11.09 33.34
N ILE A 743 -21.66 -10.19 34.08
CA ILE A 743 -21.51 -8.74 33.95
C ILE A 743 -21.15 -8.14 35.31
N VAL A 744 -20.17 -7.26 35.35
CA VAL A 744 -19.80 -6.51 36.56
C VAL A 744 -19.73 -5.01 36.26
N LEU A 745 -20.45 -4.19 37.03
CA LEU A 745 -20.49 -2.72 36.93
C LEU A 745 -19.95 -2.09 38.22
N GLY A 746 -18.97 -1.19 38.14
CA GLY A 746 -18.27 -0.62 39.29
C GLY A 746 -18.78 0.73 39.78
N ALA A 747 -19.52 1.48 38.96
CA ALA A 747 -20.00 2.83 39.30
C ALA A 747 -21.51 2.97 39.02
N GLY A 748 -22.28 1.92 39.34
CA GLY A 748 -23.70 1.82 38.99
C GLY A 748 -23.94 1.63 37.49
N GLY A 749 -25.19 1.81 37.05
CA GLY A 749 -25.57 1.68 35.65
C GLY A 749 -26.72 0.70 35.43
N GLY A 750 -26.89 0.25 34.18
CA GLY A 750 -28.04 -0.52 33.75
C GLY A 750 -27.67 -1.77 32.96
N VAL A 751 -28.40 -2.86 33.19
CA VAL A 751 -28.34 -4.08 32.38
C VAL A 751 -29.74 -4.42 31.88
N ALA A 752 -29.88 -4.55 30.57
CA ALA A 752 -31.05 -5.11 29.92
C ALA A 752 -30.68 -6.45 29.28
N ASN A 753 -31.26 -7.54 29.77
CA ASN A 753 -31.14 -8.87 29.20
C ASN A 753 -32.42 -9.21 28.45
N ASN A 754 -32.40 -9.11 27.13
CA ASN A 754 -33.58 -9.22 26.27
C ASN A 754 -34.08 -10.67 26.17
N ALA A 755 -35.27 -10.85 25.60
CA ALA A 755 -35.88 -12.17 25.41
C ALA A 755 -34.96 -13.10 24.60
N GLY A 756 -34.78 -14.34 25.08
CA GLY A 756 -33.91 -15.35 24.47
C GLY A 756 -32.41 -15.16 24.73
N ALA A 757 -31.99 -14.07 25.38
CA ALA A 757 -30.61 -13.79 25.72
C ALA A 757 -30.17 -14.50 27.02
N SER A 758 -28.87 -14.72 27.17
CA SER A 758 -28.28 -15.33 28.37
C SER A 758 -27.12 -14.51 28.94
N ILE A 759 -27.09 -14.38 30.27
CA ILE A 759 -25.95 -13.90 31.05
C ILE A 759 -25.59 -14.99 32.05
N THR A 760 -24.34 -15.47 32.01
CA THR A 760 -23.88 -16.55 32.89
C THR A 760 -22.59 -16.13 33.58
N GLY A 761 -22.53 -16.30 34.91
CA GLY A 761 -21.32 -16.08 35.70
C GLY A 761 -20.92 -17.30 36.54
N GLY A 762 -19.63 -17.44 36.80
CA GLY A 762 -19.13 -18.37 37.82
C GLY A 762 -19.49 -17.91 39.23
N SER A 763 -19.21 -16.65 39.56
CA SER A 763 -19.55 -16.07 40.86
C SER A 763 -20.92 -15.40 40.85
N ASN A 764 -21.19 -14.50 39.92
CA ASN A 764 -22.45 -13.75 39.86
C ASN A 764 -22.92 -13.62 38.41
N GLY A 765 -24.22 -13.69 38.13
CA GLY A 765 -24.72 -13.44 36.79
C GLY A 765 -24.50 -11.97 36.43
N VAL A 766 -25.09 -11.08 37.24
CA VAL A 766 -24.83 -9.64 37.22
C VAL A 766 -24.44 -9.14 38.60
N TYR A 767 -23.36 -8.35 38.68
CA TYR A 767 -22.91 -7.72 39.92
C TYR A 767 -22.69 -6.22 39.75
N VAL A 768 -23.48 -5.41 40.46
CA VAL A 768 -23.24 -3.96 40.56
C VAL A 768 -22.52 -3.68 41.87
N LYS A 769 -21.23 -3.35 41.73
CA LYS A 769 -20.27 -3.15 42.81
C LYS A 769 -20.31 -1.72 43.34
N TYR A 770 -19.73 -1.54 44.52
CA TYR A 770 -19.40 -0.25 45.14
C TYR A 770 -20.57 0.74 45.31
N GLY A 771 -21.51 0.45 46.21
CA GLY A 771 -22.40 1.43 46.84
C GLY A 771 -23.38 2.22 45.94
N ALA A 772 -23.19 2.22 44.62
CA ALA A 772 -24.05 2.85 43.64
C ALA A 772 -25.21 1.91 43.26
N ALA A 773 -26.38 2.50 43.01
CA ALA A 773 -27.56 1.76 42.63
C ALA A 773 -27.46 1.22 41.20
N GLY A 774 -27.96 -0.01 40.99
CA GLY A 774 -28.08 -0.66 39.69
C GLY A 774 -29.52 -0.73 39.19
N THR A 775 -29.72 -0.80 37.87
CA THR A 775 -31.03 -1.11 37.26
C THR A 775 -30.91 -2.33 36.37
N ILE A 776 -31.62 -3.40 36.70
CA ILE A 776 -31.59 -4.67 35.96
C ILE A 776 -32.98 -4.97 35.42
N THR A 777 -33.08 -5.15 34.11
CA THR A 777 -34.28 -5.66 33.44
C THR A 777 -33.94 -6.99 32.79
N ASN A 778 -34.58 -8.06 33.24
CA ASN A 778 -34.40 -9.39 32.70
C ASN A 778 -35.66 -9.87 31.99
N MET A 779 -35.52 -10.20 30.71
CA MET A 779 -36.52 -10.89 29.88
C MET A 779 -35.99 -12.25 29.38
N GLY A 780 -34.77 -12.63 29.74
CA GLY A 780 -34.11 -13.88 29.33
C GLY A 780 -33.60 -14.67 30.54
N LEU A 781 -32.43 -15.30 30.39
CA LEU A 781 -31.76 -16.04 31.46
C LEU A 781 -30.60 -15.23 32.06
N ILE A 782 -30.61 -15.04 33.38
CA ILE A 782 -29.44 -14.65 34.16
C ILE A 782 -29.10 -15.81 35.10
N SER A 783 -27.86 -16.29 35.08
CA SER A 783 -27.45 -17.42 35.91
C SER A 783 -26.08 -17.25 36.57
N ALA A 784 -25.92 -17.83 37.75
CA ALA A 784 -24.65 -17.92 38.47
C ALA A 784 -24.45 -19.31 39.11
N SER A 785 -23.27 -19.90 39.00
CA SER A 785 -23.03 -21.25 39.54
C SER A 785 -22.79 -21.30 41.05
N SER A 786 -22.14 -20.28 41.64
CA SER A 786 -21.77 -20.29 43.07
C SER A 786 -22.35 -19.14 43.92
N GLY A 787 -22.55 -17.94 43.36
CA GLY A 787 -23.05 -16.77 44.09
C GLY A 787 -24.43 -16.33 43.64
N ALA A 788 -24.62 -15.03 43.41
CA ALA A 788 -25.93 -14.48 43.12
C ALA A 788 -26.24 -14.44 41.62
N GLY A 789 -27.47 -14.77 41.20
CA GLY A 789 -27.94 -14.46 39.85
C GLY A 789 -27.81 -12.95 39.58
N VAL A 790 -28.33 -12.13 40.49
CA VAL A 790 -28.15 -10.67 40.52
C VAL A 790 -27.72 -10.22 41.92
N ASP A 791 -26.62 -9.46 42.02
CA ASP A 791 -26.15 -8.82 43.25
C ASP A 791 -26.03 -7.30 43.05
N LEU A 792 -26.78 -6.52 43.83
CA LEU A 792 -26.71 -5.06 43.84
C LEU A 792 -26.17 -4.56 45.18
N ALA A 793 -24.88 -4.23 45.22
CA ALA A 793 -24.20 -3.82 46.45
C ALA A 793 -24.77 -2.52 47.04
N GLY A 794 -25.12 -1.55 46.18
CA GLY A 794 -25.67 -0.25 46.53
C GLY A 794 -27.19 -0.13 46.50
N GLY A 795 -27.91 -1.25 46.30
CA GLY A 795 -29.36 -1.24 46.04
C GLY A 795 -29.71 -0.94 44.59
N GLY A 796 -30.97 -0.55 44.34
CA GLY A 796 -31.50 -0.26 43.01
C GLY A 796 -32.73 -1.10 42.66
N ASN A 797 -32.94 -1.34 41.37
CA ASN A 797 -34.15 -1.97 40.86
C ASN A 797 -33.83 -3.24 40.04
N VAL A 798 -34.56 -4.31 40.29
CA VAL A 798 -34.52 -5.55 39.50
C VAL A 798 -35.92 -5.86 39.01
N VAL A 799 -36.10 -5.98 37.70
CA VAL A 799 -37.35 -6.42 37.07
C VAL A 799 -37.08 -7.74 36.36
N ASN A 800 -37.75 -8.81 36.78
CA ASN A 800 -37.73 -10.10 36.12
C ASN A 800 -39.08 -10.32 35.43
N ALA A 801 -39.10 -10.23 34.10
CA ALA A 801 -40.32 -10.30 33.30
C ALA A 801 -40.94 -11.71 33.29
N ALA A 802 -42.15 -11.82 32.74
CA ALA A 802 -42.78 -13.11 32.46
C ALA A 802 -41.85 -13.98 31.58
N ASP A 803 -41.81 -15.28 31.86
CA ASP A 803 -40.96 -16.29 31.21
C ASP A 803 -39.44 -16.11 31.37
N ALA A 804 -38.99 -15.06 32.06
CA ALA A 804 -37.58 -14.83 32.36
C ALA A 804 -37.13 -15.62 33.61
N SER A 805 -35.84 -15.94 33.68
CA SER A 805 -35.25 -16.71 34.79
C SER A 805 -34.02 -16.02 35.36
N ILE A 806 -33.97 -15.90 36.69
CA ILE A 806 -32.77 -15.54 37.46
C ILE A 806 -32.41 -16.72 38.36
N LEU A 807 -31.26 -17.33 38.11
CA LEU A 807 -30.79 -18.52 38.82
C LEU A 807 -29.47 -18.20 39.54
N GLY A 808 -29.36 -18.43 40.83
CA GLY A 808 -28.09 -18.32 41.52
C GLY A 808 -27.79 -19.47 42.46
N GLY A 809 -26.52 -19.85 42.52
CA GLY A 809 -26.04 -20.91 43.41
C GLY A 809 -26.29 -20.59 44.89
N GLN A 810 -26.07 -19.34 45.31
CA GLN A 810 -26.33 -18.89 46.67
C GLN A 810 -27.59 -18.02 46.76
N PHE A 811 -27.70 -17.01 45.89
CA PHE A 811 -28.80 -16.05 45.90
C PHE A 811 -29.44 -15.95 44.52
N GLY A 812 -30.77 -15.92 44.41
CA GLY A 812 -31.39 -15.51 43.13
C GLY A 812 -31.10 -14.03 42.89
N VAL A 813 -31.64 -13.19 43.78
CA VAL A 813 -31.39 -11.74 43.84
C VAL A 813 -30.92 -11.34 45.24
N PHE A 814 -29.81 -10.63 45.33
CA PHE A 814 -29.25 -10.10 46.58
C PHE A 814 -29.12 -8.58 46.53
N ILE A 815 -29.72 -7.89 47.50
CA ILE A 815 -29.60 -6.45 47.69
C ILE A 815 -28.85 -6.17 48.99
N ALA A 816 -27.59 -5.75 48.91
CA ALA A 816 -26.68 -5.83 50.04
C ALA A 816 -26.79 -4.68 51.06
N ASN A 817 -26.73 -3.41 50.65
CA ASN A 817 -26.61 -2.27 51.58
C ASN A 817 -27.60 -1.12 51.37
N GLY A 818 -28.04 -0.87 50.13
CA GLY A 818 -28.96 0.23 49.81
C GLY A 818 -30.42 -0.22 49.66
N VAL A 819 -31.28 0.74 49.34
CA VAL A 819 -32.71 0.51 49.07
C VAL A 819 -32.87 -0.30 47.78
N GLY A 820 -33.60 -1.40 47.85
CA GLY A 820 -33.88 -2.29 46.72
C GLY A 820 -35.36 -2.42 46.41
N THR A 821 -35.70 -2.43 45.11
CA THR A 821 -36.97 -2.97 44.62
C THR A 821 -36.69 -4.18 43.73
N VAL A 822 -37.39 -5.28 43.97
CA VAL A 822 -37.38 -6.47 43.12
C VAL A 822 -38.82 -6.70 42.67
N THR A 823 -39.07 -6.60 41.37
CA THR A 823 -40.36 -6.95 40.76
C THR A 823 -40.19 -8.25 40.00
N ASN A 824 -40.92 -9.28 40.41
CA ASN A 824 -40.86 -10.58 39.77
C ASN A 824 -42.20 -10.91 39.09
N ASN A 825 -42.13 -11.31 37.83
CA ASN A 825 -43.20 -11.94 37.07
C ASN A 825 -42.70 -13.25 36.41
N GLY A 826 -41.45 -13.64 36.64
CA GLY A 826 -40.83 -14.85 36.09
C GLY A 826 -40.34 -15.78 37.18
N THR A 827 -39.31 -16.56 36.89
CA THR A 827 -38.69 -17.49 37.83
C THR A 827 -37.45 -16.89 38.51
N ILE A 828 -37.39 -16.94 39.84
CA ILE A 828 -36.18 -16.62 40.62
C ILE A 828 -35.83 -17.82 41.51
N VAL A 829 -34.60 -18.34 41.35
CA VAL A 829 -34.10 -19.48 42.11
C VAL A 829 -32.81 -19.11 42.84
N GLY A 830 -32.72 -19.46 44.11
CA GLY A 830 -31.50 -19.30 44.91
C GLY A 830 -31.29 -20.46 45.88
N GLY A 831 -30.05 -20.95 46.00
CA GLY A 831 -29.76 -22.08 46.89
C GLY A 831 -29.90 -21.77 48.38
N THR A 832 -29.54 -20.56 48.81
CA THR A 832 -29.78 -20.06 50.18
C THR A 832 -31.03 -19.19 50.24
N TYR A 833 -31.07 -18.13 49.44
CA TYR A 833 -32.27 -17.29 49.30
C TYR A 833 -32.56 -17.03 47.82
N ALA A 834 -33.80 -17.21 47.40
CA ALA A 834 -34.25 -16.70 46.10
C ALA A 834 -34.18 -15.17 46.06
N VAL A 835 -34.61 -14.48 47.12
CA VAL A 835 -34.49 -13.02 47.26
C VAL A 835 -34.05 -12.66 48.67
N LYS A 836 -33.00 -11.85 48.81
CA LYS A 836 -32.54 -11.36 50.11
C LYS A 836 -32.23 -9.87 50.07
N PHE A 837 -32.85 -9.12 50.99
CA PHE A 837 -32.46 -7.75 51.34
C PHE A 837 -31.60 -7.77 52.60
N SER A 838 -30.50 -7.03 52.60
CA SER A 838 -29.65 -6.78 53.78
C SER A 838 -29.37 -5.29 54.02
N GLY A 839 -29.76 -4.45 53.06
CA GLY A 839 -29.59 -3.00 53.13
C GLY A 839 -30.62 -2.31 54.00
N GLY A 840 -30.30 -1.09 54.44
CA GLY A 840 -31.20 -0.22 55.19
C GLY A 840 -32.25 0.47 54.29
N GLY A 841 -33.20 1.18 54.90
CA GLY A 841 -34.25 1.95 54.19
C GLY A 841 -35.51 1.16 53.85
N THR A 842 -36.22 1.54 52.77
CA THR A 842 -37.51 0.93 52.39
C THR A 842 -37.35 -0.03 51.22
N ASN A 843 -37.16 -1.31 51.53
CA ASN A 843 -37.01 -2.37 50.54
C ASN A 843 -38.37 -2.91 50.10
N ARG A 844 -38.48 -3.34 48.85
CA ARG A 844 -39.73 -3.82 48.28
C ARG A 844 -39.54 -5.05 47.41
N LEU A 845 -40.28 -6.12 47.69
CA LEU A 845 -40.45 -7.25 46.78
C LEU A 845 -41.87 -7.23 46.24
N VAL A 846 -42.03 -7.02 44.94
CA VAL A 846 -43.30 -7.07 44.22
C VAL A 846 -43.41 -8.43 43.54
N VAL A 847 -44.43 -9.21 43.90
CA VAL A 847 -44.72 -10.54 43.36
C VAL A 847 -45.91 -10.42 42.40
N GLY A 848 -45.65 -10.66 41.12
CA GLY A 848 -46.67 -10.71 40.08
C GLY A 848 -47.35 -12.08 39.96
N PRO A 849 -48.47 -12.18 39.22
CA PRO A 849 -49.30 -13.40 39.13
C PRO A 849 -48.61 -14.64 38.55
N THR A 850 -47.57 -14.44 37.76
CA THR A 850 -46.80 -15.51 37.08
C THR A 850 -45.47 -15.80 37.77
N SER A 851 -45.25 -15.24 38.95
CA SER A 851 -44.03 -15.44 39.72
C SER A 851 -43.82 -16.91 40.06
N VAL A 852 -42.58 -17.35 39.97
CA VAL A 852 -42.11 -18.60 40.58
C VAL A 852 -40.87 -18.28 41.39
N ILE A 853 -40.92 -18.52 42.69
CA ILE A 853 -39.81 -18.29 43.60
C ILE A 853 -39.41 -19.63 44.23
N ILE A 854 -38.14 -20.03 44.08
CA ILE A 854 -37.64 -21.31 44.60
C ILE A 854 -36.41 -21.03 45.47
N GLY A 855 -36.57 -21.21 46.79
CA GLY A 855 -35.57 -20.85 47.80
C GLY A 855 -36.10 -19.79 48.78
N ALA A 856 -35.37 -19.51 49.87
CA ALA A 856 -35.88 -18.62 50.91
C ALA A 856 -36.04 -17.16 50.46
N VAL A 857 -36.99 -16.43 51.04
CA VAL A 857 -37.18 -14.98 50.84
C VAL A 857 -37.04 -14.27 52.18
N GLY A 858 -36.11 -13.32 52.24
CA GLY A 858 -35.76 -12.61 53.48
C GLY A 858 -35.77 -11.10 53.32
N GLY A 859 -36.47 -10.42 54.23
CA GLY A 859 -36.39 -8.97 54.41
C GLY A 859 -35.08 -8.55 55.08
N SER A 860 -34.97 -7.28 55.46
CA SER A 860 -33.80 -6.77 56.17
C SER A 860 -34.18 -6.33 57.59
N ALA A 861 -33.64 -6.98 58.62
CA ALA A 861 -33.85 -6.63 60.03
C ALA A 861 -33.44 -5.19 60.40
N SER A 862 -32.59 -4.56 59.58
CA SER A 862 -32.13 -3.17 59.77
C SER A 862 -32.98 -2.15 59.00
N ALA A 863 -34.10 -2.56 58.41
CA ALA A 863 -34.83 -1.80 57.43
C ALA A 863 -36.35 -2.06 57.49
N THR A 864 -37.13 -1.24 56.79
CA THR A 864 -38.54 -1.55 56.51
C THR A 864 -38.61 -2.31 55.19
N SER A 865 -38.98 -3.59 55.22
CA SER A 865 -39.22 -4.38 54.01
C SER A 865 -40.72 -4.60 53.79
N ALA A 866 -41.20 -4.27 52.61
CA ALA A 866 -42.56 -4.55 52.15
C ALA A 866 -42.57 -5.71 51.16
N LEU A 867 -43.49 -6.65 51.38
CA LEU A 867 -43.86 -7.67 50.42
C LEU A 867 -45.18 -7.24 49.79
N GLU A 868 -45.16 -7.01 48.49
CA GLU A 868 -46.28 -6.49 47.72
C GLU A 868 -46.71 -7.53 46.71
N PHE A 869 -48.01 -7.78 46.64
CA PHE A 869 -48.61 -8.63 45.64
C PHE A 869 -49.36 -7.77 44.62
N ALA A 870 -48.89 -7.82 43.37
CA ALA A 870 -49.40 -6.96 42.31
C ALA A 870 -50.82 -7.34 41.88
N GLY A 871 -51.45 -6.47 41.09
CA GLY A 871 -52.74 -6.74 40.45
C GLY A 871 -52.74 -8.02 39.60
N GLY A 872 -53.85 -8.77 39.62
CA GLY A 872 -53.97 -10.11 39.03
C GLY A 872 -54.26 -11.18 40.08
N SER A 873 -54.20 -12.47 39.72
CA SER A 873 -54.60 -13.57 40.62
C SER A 873 -53.46 -14.53 40.94
N GLY A 874 -53.33 -14.96 42.20
CA GLY A 874 -52.29 -15.90 42.64
C GLY A 874 -52.62 -16.61 43.95
N VAL A 875 -51.80 -17.59 44.33
CA VAL A 875 -51.98 -18.39 45.57
C VAL A 875 -50.72 -18.31 46.41
N ILE A 876 -50.90 -18.04 47.70
CA ILE A 876 -49.87 -17.96 48.73
C ILE A 876 -50.17 -19.03 49.78
N SER A 877 -49.13 -19.63 50.37
CA SER A 877 -49.27 -20.56 51.49
C SER A 877 -48.18 -20.33 52.52
N GLY A 878 -48.40 -20.70 53.79
CA GLY A 878 -47.32 -20.92 54.76
C GLY A 878 -46.43 -19.73 55.14
N MET A 879 -46.95 -18.50 55.13
CA MET A 879 -46.24 -17.32 55.63
C MET A 879 -46.14 -17.29 57.17
N SER A 880 -45.49 -18.24 57.85
CA SER A 880 -45.31 -18.12 59.31
C SER A 880 -44.15 -17.16 59.64
N GLY A 881 -44.35 -16.26 60.62
CA GLY A 881 -43.45 -15.18 61.07
C GLY A 881 -42.10 -15.62 61.69
N GLY A 882 -41.53 -16.68 61.14
CA GLY A 882 -40.29 -17.34 61.52
C GLY A 882 -40.22 -18.65 60.75
N SER A 883 -39.37 -18.71 59.72
CA SER A 883 -39.07 -19.89 58.88
C SER A 883 -40.28 -20.75 58.46
N GLY A 884 -41.27 -20.15 57.79
CA GLY A 884 -42.43 -20.87 57.21
C GLY A 884 -42.24 -21.20 55.74
N MET A 885 -42.76 -22.32 55.24
CA MET A 885 -42.67 -22.77 53.83
C MET A 885 -43.94 -22.43 53.04
N VAL A 886 -43.80 -21.64 51.98
CA VAL A 886 -44.76 -21.36 50.91
C VAL A 886 -44.66 -22.42 49.84
N THR A 887 -45.78 -22.94 49.34
CA THR A 887 -45.79 -23.80 48.14
C THR A 887 -46.67 -23.16 47.08
N GLU A 888 -46.09 -22.86 45.91
CA GLU A 888 -46.77 -22.29 44.75
C GLU A 888 -46.48 -23.20 43.55
N ASN A 889 -47.50 -23.61 42.79
CA ASN A 889 -47.38 -24.52 41.63
C ASN A 889 -46.60 -25.84 41.90
N GLY A 890 -46.66 -26.37 43.12
CA GLY A 890 -45.99 -27.62 43.51
C GLY A 890 -44.51 -27.50 43.88
N GLN A 891 -44.00 -26.26 44.06
CA GLN A 891 -42.62 -25.98 44.50
C GLN A 891 -42.64 -25.20 45.82
N SER A 892 -41.79 -25.55 46.78
CA SER A 892 -41.76 -24.95 48.12
C SER A 892 -40.61 -23.94 48.33
N TRP A 893 -40.86 -22.81 48.99
CA TRP A 893 -39.91 -21.76 49.35
C TRP A 893 -40.21 -21.17 50.73
N SER A 894 -39.25 -20.69 51.50
CA SER A 894 -39.50 -20.25 52.90
C SER A 894 -39.45 -18.74 53.12
N PHE A 895 -40.43 -18.16 53.81
CA PHE A 895 -40.32 -16.81 54.39
C PHE A 895 -39.47 -16.85 55.65
N CYS A 896 -38.32 -16.17 55.60
CA CYS A 896 -37.37 -16.10 56.70
C CYS A 896 -37.33 -14.69 57.31
N GLY A 897 -38.46 -14.22 57.83
CA GLY A 897 -38.54 -13.02 58.69
C GLY A 897 -38.17 -11.67 58.03
N ASP A 898 -38.43 -10.59 58.77
CA ASP A 898 -38.08 -9.19 58.48
C ASP A 898 -38.91 -8.43 57.42
N PHE A 899 -40.04 -8.96 56.95
CA PHE A 899 -41.04 -8.14 56.23
C PHE A 899 -42.01 -7.51 57.23
N GLY A 900 -41.95 -6.18 57.35
CA GLY A 900 -42.80 -5.42 58.26
C GLY A 900 -44.20 -5.18 57.70
N THR A 901 -44.36 -5.20 56.38
CA THR A 901 -45.64 -4.92 55.72
C THR A 901 -45.93 -5.94 54.62
N LEU A 902 -47.16 -6.43 54.63
CA LEU A 902 -47.76 -7.17 53.54
C LEU A 902 -48.77 -6.29 52.79
N ALA A 903 -48.59 -6.09 51.50
CA ALA A 903 -49.44 -5.24 50.68
C ALA A 903 -50.11 -6.02 49.55
N ILE A 904 -51.39 -5.76 49.32
CA ILE A 904 -52.15 -6.27 48.17
C ILE A 904 -52.58 -5.07 47.34
N ASP A 905 -52.14 -5.03 46.09
CA ASP A 905 -52.44 -3.93 45.18
C ASP A 905 -53.91 -3.93 44.71
N PRO A 906 -54.44 -2.77 44.26
CA PRO A 906 -55.72 -2.69 43.59
C PRO A 906 -55.83 -3.68 42.42
N GLY A 907 -56.94 -4.42 42.37
CA GLY A 907 -57.17 -5.45 41.34
C GLY A 907 -56.43 -6.77 41.58
N GLY A 908 -55.71 -6.91 42.71
CA GLY A 908 -55.17 -8.20 43.17
C GLY A 908 -56.26 -9.12 43.71
N VAL A 909 -56.16 -10.42 43.42
CA VAL A 909 -57.01 -11.51 43.93
C VAL A 909 -56.11 -12.64 44.41
N TRP A 910 -55.79 -12.67 45.69
CA TRP A 910 -54.76 -13.55 46.23
C TRP A 910 -55.33 -14.52 47.26
N ILE A 911 -55.17 -15.82 47.00
CA ILE A 911 -55.63 -16.89 47.89
C ILE A 911 -54.54 -17.19 48.92
N MET A 912 -54.81 -16.96 50.20
CA MET A 912 -53.96 -17.35 51.33
C MET A 912 -54.40 -18.69 51.91
N SER A 913 -53.66 -19.74 51.56
CA SER A 913 -53.85 -21.12 52.05
C SER A 913 -52.89 -21.45 53.20
N GLY A 914 -53.15 -22.52 53.95
CA GLY A 914 -52.27 -22.91 55.07
C GLY A 914 -52.20 -21.86 56.18
N THR A 915 -51.11 -21.80 56.96
CA THR A 915 -50.97 -20.86 58.08
C THR A 915 -50.11 -19.65 57.69
N ASN A 916 -50.66 -18.45 57.82
CA ASN A 916 -50.01 -17.19 57.42
C ASN A 916 -50.00 -16.17 58.56
N THR A 917 -49.02 -15.29 58.57
CA THR A 917 -48.82 -14.24 59.55
C THR A 917 -48.20 -13.02 58.87
N ALA A 918 -48.72 -11.83 59.16
CA ALA A 918 -48.19 -10.55 58.71
C ALA A 918 -48.24 -9.55 59.88
N PRO A 919 -47.15 -8.82 60.20
CA PRO A 919 -47.21 -7.81 61.26
C PRO A 919 -48.19 -6.69 60.89
N PHE A 920 -47.92 -6.01 59.79
CA PHE A 920 -48.79 -4.98 59.23
C PHE A 920 -49.33 -5.41 57.87
N MET A 921 -50.59 -5.09 57.59
CA MET A 921 -51.21 -5.42 56.31
C MET A 921 -51.93 -4.23 55.66
N ALA A 922 -51.60 -3.93 54.40
CA ALA A 922 -52.29 -2.95 53.57
C ALA A 922 -53.02 -3.68 52.43
N ASN A 923 -54.34 -3.81 52.53
CA ASN A 923 -55.14 -4.53 51.54
C ASN A 923 -55.97 -3.56 50.70
N TYR A 924 -55.69 -3.48 49.40
CA TYR A 924 -56.45 -2.71 48.42
C TYR A 924 -57.14 -3.60 47.36
N GLY A 925 -57.04 -4.92 47.50
CA GLY A 925 -57.60 -5.92 46.58
C GLY A 925 -58.52 -6.92 47.27
N LEU A 926 -58.53 -8.17 46.78
CA LEU A 926 -59.23 -9.31 47.38
C LEU A 926 -58.20 -10.29 47.95
N VAL A 927 -58.30 -10.55 49.26
CA VAL A 927 -57.58 -11.63 49.94
C VAL A 927 -58.57 -12.74 50.26
N GLU A 928 -58.41 -13.91 49.64
CA GLU A 928 -59.23 -15.09 49.92
C GLU A 928 -58.48 -16.03 50.86
N ILE A 929 -58.95 -16.16 52.10
CA ILE A 929 -58.31 -16.97 53.13
C ILE A 929 -58.98 -18.35 53.11
N SER A 930 -58.22 -19.38 52.76
CA SER A 930 -58.64 -20.79 52.80
C SER A 930 -57.98 -21.61 53.91
N GLY A 931 -57.06 -20.99 54.66
CA GLY A 931 -56.43 -21.54 55.86
C GLY A 931 -56.52 -20.56 57.03
N SER A 932 -55.40 -20.05 57.51
CA SER A 932 -55.36 -18.98 58.50
C SER A 932 -54.45 -17.83 58.09
N LEU A 933 -54.83 -16.63 58.52
CA LEU A 933 -54.04 -15.41 58.43
C LEU A 933 -54.09 -14.70 59.79
N ASN A 934 -52.92 -14.44 60.38
CA ASN A 934 -52.77 -13.64 61.59
C ASN A 934 -52.12 -12.30 61.24
N VAL A 935 -52.86 -11.20 61.38
CA VAL A 935 -52.36 -9.83 61.29
C VAL A 935 -51.98 -9.37 62.70
N SER A 936 -50.71 -9.53 63.07
CA SER A 936 -50.29 -9.48 64.48
C SER A 936 -50.10 -8.08 65.05
N ASP A 937 -49.99 -7.04 64.22
CA ASP A 937 -49.92 -5.64 64.67
C ASP A 937 -51.18 -4.87 64.25
N ALA A 938 -51.36 -4.60 62.95
CA ALA A 938 -52.51 -3.84 62.47
C ALA A 938 -52.80 -4.01 60.97
N ILE A 939 -54.07 -3.85 60.60
CA ILE A 939 -54.48 -3.52 59.22
C ILE A 939 -54.36 -2.01 59.01
N ASP A 940 -53.76 -1.59 57.89
CA ASP A 940 -53.62 -0.19 57.49
C ASP A 940 -54.99 0.49 57.44
N GLN A 941 -55.11 1.65 58.08
CA GLN A 941 -56.32 2.46 58.09
C GLN A 941 -56.78 2.87 56.69
N ALA A 942 -55.87 2.93 55.71
CA ALA A 942 -56.18 3.23 54.32
C ALA A 942 -56.67 2.01 53.53
N SER A 943 -56.62 0.80 54.08
CA SER A 943 -57.06 -0.41 53.39
C SER A 943 -58.54 -0.33 53.01
N THR A 944 -58.82 -0.54 51.72
CA THR A 944 -60.18 -0.57 51.14
C THR A 944 -60.56 -1.94 50.59
N GLY A 945 -59.66 -2.92 50.72
CA GLY A 945 -59.80 -4.26 50.17
C GLY A 945 -60.75 -5.15 50.95
N LEU A 946 -61.07 -6.29 50.34
CA LEU A 946 -61.93 -7.32 50.88
C LEU A 946 -61.10 -8.51 51.39
N PHE A 947 -61.33 -8.90 52.63
CA PHE A 947 -60.97 -10.20 53.17
C PHE A 947 -62.15 -11.14 53.00
N GLN A 948 -61.96 -12.26 52.31
CA GLN A 948 -62.97 -13.30 52.14
C GLN A 948 -62.50 -14.55 52.86
N LEU A 949 -63.27 -15.00 53.84
CA LEU A 949 -62.98 -16.17 54.66
C LEU A 949 -63.76 -17.35 54.08
N ASP A 950 -63.04 -18.34 53.55
CA ASP A 950 -63.59 -19.57 52.98
C ASP A 950 -63.90 -20.63 54.06
N ASN A 951 -64.46 -21.78 53.69
CA ASN A 951 -64.92 -22.80 54.62
C ASN A 951 -63.84 -23.28 55.61
N GLY A 952 -63.99 -22.94 56.90
CA GLY A 952 -63.04 -23.29 57.96
C GLY A 952 -61.86 -22.33 58.10
N ALA A 953 -61.87 -21.19 57.40
CA ALA A 953 -60.80 -20.21 57.46
C ALA A 953 -60.75 -19.46 58.80
N ARG A 954 -59.54 -19.05 59.23
CA ARG A 954 -59.32 -18.24 60.44
C ARG A 954 -58.56 -16.95 60.12
N LEU A 955 -59.21 -15.81 60.28
CA LEU A 955 -58.55 -14.50 60.26
C LEU A 955 -58.37 -14.01 61.69
N GLU A 956 -57.15 -13.71 62.11
CA GLU A 956 -56.82 -13.13 63.41
C GLU A 956 -56.24 -11.74 63.21
N ILE A 957 -56.70 -10.76 63.98
CA ILE A 957 -56.35 -9.35 63.80
C ILE A 957 -56.09 -8.72 65.16
N ALA A 958 -54.91 -8.11 65.30
CA ALA A 958 -54.57 -7.36 66.50
C ALA A 958 -55.24 -5.99 66.57
N ALA A 959 -55.24 -5.22 65.46
CA ALA A 959 -55.92 -3.93 65.35
C ALA A 959 -56.37 -3.63 63.91
N ALA A 960 -57.44 -2.87 63.74
CA ALA A 960 -57.94 -2.41 62.44
C ALA A 960 -58.71 -1.10 62.59
N LEU A 961 -58.03 0.04 62.54
CA LEU A 961 -58.62 1.37 62.80
C LEU A 961 -59.30 2.01 61.58
N GLY A 962 -59.19 1.41 60.40
CA GLY A 962 -59.80 1.90 59.15
C GLY A 962 -61.31 1.67 59.07
N THR A 963 -62.02 2.50 58.30
CA THR A 963 -63.49 2.42 58.14
C THR A 963 -63.93 1.65 56.90
N ASP A 964 -63.02 1.42 55.95
CA ASP A 964 -63.35 0.92 54.62
C ASP A 964 -62.98 -0.56 54.40
N VAL A 965 -62.37 -1.19 55.42
CA VAL A 965 -62.02 -2.62 55.40
C VAL A 965 -63.28 -3.46 55.36
N GLN A 966 -63.33 -4.46 54.48
CA GLN A 966 -64.44 -5.39 54.37
C GLN A 966 -64.00 -6.82 54.70
N MET A 967 -64.83 -7.56 55.43
CA MET A 967 -64.60 -8.95 55.79
C MET A 967 -65.87 -9.76 55.49
N ARG A 968 -65.78 -10.76 54.61
CA ARG A 968 -66.90 -11.60 54.19
C ARG A 968 -66.70 -13.03 54.63
N PHE A 969 -67.72 -13.59 55.29
CA PHE A 969 -67.78 -15.00 55.68
C PHE A 969 -68.47 -15.80 54.57
N LEU A 970 -67.92 -16.96 54.19
CA LEU A 970 -68.54 -17.85 53.20
C LEU A 970 -69.18 -19.09 53.83
N ALA A 971 -68.51 -19.71 54.82
CA ALA A 971 -69.06 -20.78 55.67
C ALA A 971 -68.10 -21.11 56.82
N SER A 972 -68.63 -21.45 58.00
CA SER A 972 -67.88 -22.02 59.14
C SER A 972 -66.52 -21.35 59.42
N SER A 973 -66.45 -20.04 59.25
CA SER A 973 -65.23 -19.24 59.33
C SER A 973 -65.06 -18.59 60.70
N SER A 974 -63.83 -18.25 61.07
CA SER A 974 -63.51 -17.62 62.35
C SER A 974 -62.77 -16.30 62.16
N LEU A 975 -63.31 -15.23 62.74
CA LEU A 975 -62.60 -13.97 62.92
C LEU A 975 -62.17 -13.85 64.38
N VAL A 976 -60.90 -13.59 64.65
CA VAL A 976 -60.35 -13.41 65.98
C VAL A 976 -59.85 -11.99 66.12
N ILE A 977 -60.26 -11.29 67.16
CA ILE A 977 -59.92 -9.90 67.43
C ILE A 977 -59.15 -9.85 68.75
N ASP A 978 -57.85 -9.52 68.69
CA ASP A 978 -57.01 -9.53 69.89
C ASP A 978 -57.26 -8.30 70.78
N ASN A 979 -57.54 -7.15 70.16
CA ASN A 979 -57.85 -5.90 70.86
C ASN A 979 -59.13 -5.28 70.31
N ALA A 980 -60.25 -5.61 70.94
CA ALA A 980 -61.56 -5.09 70.57
C ALA A 980 -61.66 -3.55 70.62
N GLY A 981 -60.87 -2.89 71.49
CA GLY A 981 -60.81 -1.43 71.58
C GLY A 981 -60.09 -0.75 70.42
N ALA A 982 -59.35 -1.52 69.61
CA ALA A 982 -58.64 -1.05 68.42
C ALA A 982 -59.21 -1.65 67.11
N PHE A 983 -60.41 -2.21 67.17
CA PHE A 983 -61.16 -2.68 66.00
C PHE A 983 -62.19 -1.60 65.62
N GLY A 984 -61.76 -0.65 64.79
CA GLY A 984 -62.50 0.56 64.39
C GLY A 984 -62.26 1.78 65.28
N ILE A 985 -62.94 2.89 64.96
CA ILE A 985 -62.93 4.15 65.69
C ILE A 985 -64.27 4.39 66.40
N ASN A 986 -64.23 5.09 67.53
CA ASN A 986 -65.39 5.32 68.42
C ASN A 986 -66.05 4.02 68.94
N VAL A 987 -65.23 3.01 69.27
CA VAL A 987 -65.67 1.75 69.88
C VAL A 987 -66.48 2.03 71.15
N GLY A 988 -67.60 1.32 71.33
CA GLY A 988 -68.54 1.51 72.44
C GLY A 988 -69.64 2.54 72.18
N THR A 989 -69.67 3.21 71.01
CA THR A 989 -70.61 4.31 70.71
C THR A 989 -71.49 4.05 69.49
N ALA A 990 -72.62 4.77 69.38
CA ALA A 990 -73.47 4.73 68.19
C ALA A 990 -72.82 5.34 66.93
N SER A 991 -71.74 6.12 67.08
CA SER A 991 -70.93 6.69 66.00
C SER A 991 -69.74 5.81 65.60
N TYR A 992 -69.80 4.52 65.94
CA TYR A 992 -68.78 3.54 65.56
C TYR A 992 -68.61 3.50 64.04
N ALA A 993 -67.36 3.54 63.58
CA ALA A 993 -66.99 3.29 62.20
C ALA A 993 -65.75 2.39 62.20
N GLY A 994 -65.79 1.29 61.47
CA GLY A 994 -64.72 0.30 61.47
C GLY A 994 -64.98 -0.79 60.44
N PRO A 995 -64.25 -1.92 60.50
CA PRO A 995 -64.38 -2.98 59.50
C PRO A 995 -65.83 -3.47 59.35
N GLN A 996 -66.28 -3.59 58.10
CA GLN A 996 -67.60 -4.10 57.76
C GLN A 996 -67.59 -5.63 57.62
N LEU A 997 -68.41 -6.30 58.41
CA LEU A 997 -68.61 -7.74 58.41
C LEU A 997 -69.80 -8.11 57.51
N GLN A 998 -69.59 -8.98 56.52
CA GLN A 998 -70.57 -9.38 55.53
C GLN A 998 -70.85 -10.89 55.63
N ASN A 999 -72.10 -11.31 55.45
CA ASN A 999 -72.51 -12.72 55.41
C ASN A 999 -72.21 -13.55 56.67
N PHE A 1000 -72.11 -12.94 57.85
CA PHE A 1000 -71.95 -13.69 59.11
C PHE A 1000 -73.20 -14.55 59.38
N GLY A 1001 -73.05 -15.88 59.37
CA GLY A 1001 -74.15 -16.83 59.47
C GLY A 1001 -73.90 -18.01 60.41
N VAL A 1002 -74.82 -18.99 60.37
CA VAL A 1002 -74.75 -20.19 61.22
C VAL A 1002 -73.46 -20.97 60.92
N GLY A 1003 -72.68 -21.22 61.97
CA GLY A 1003 -71.39 -21.92 61.90
C GLY A 1003 -70.18 -20.98 61.90
N ASP A 1004 -70.36 -19.69 61.61
CA ASP A 1004 -69.29 -18.70 61.74
C ASP A 1004 -69.10 -18.28 63.21
N THR A 1005 -67.88 -17.83 63.53
CA THR A 1005 -67.50 -17.40 64.88
C THR A 1005 -66.73 -16.08 64.83
N ILE A 1006 -67.00 -15.18 65.77
CA ILE A 1006 -66.13 -14.03 66.07
C ILE A 1006 -65.62 -14.21 67.50
N ASP A 1007 -64.31 -14.40 67.66
CA ASP A 1007 -63.65 -14.52 68.95
C ASP A 1007 -63.13 -13.15 69.39
N LEU A 1008 -63.66 -12.63 70.49
CA LEU A 1008 -63.14 -11.44 71.15
C LEU A 1008 -62.18 -11.87 72.26
N LYS A 1009 -60.88 -11.81 71.99
CA LYS A 1009 -59.89 -12.22 72.99
C LYS A 1009 -59.88 -11.28 74.18
N SER A 1010 -59.56 -11.87 75.34
CA SER A 1010 -59.46 -11.15 76.62
C SER A 1010 -60.75 -10.43 77.05
N PHE A 1011 -61.89 -10.76 76.43
CA PHE A 1011 -63.23 -10.25 76.73
C PHE A 1011 -63.98 -11.21 77.66
N SER A 1012 -64.46 -10.72 78.82
CA SER A 1012 -65.03 -11.63 79.83
C SER A 1012 -66.39 -12.17 79.43
N ALA A 1013 -66.63 -13.47 79.60
CA ALA A 1013 -67.96 -14.06 79.50
C ALA A 1013 -68.92 -13.63 80.63
N ALA A 1014 -68.41 -13.01 81.70
CA ALA A 1014 -69.21 -12.59 82.84
C ALA A 1014 -69.91 -11.25 82.58
N GLY A 1015 -71.25 -11.24 82.67
CA GLY A 1015 -72.05 -10.02 82.60
C GLY A 1015 -72.12 -9.38 81.21
N VAL A 1016 -71.97 -10.17 80.15
CA VAL A 1016 -72.01 -9.65 78.78
C VAL A 1016 -73.40 -9.12 78.43
N ALA A 1017 -73.45 -7.91 77.89
CA ALA A 1017 -74.62 -7.24 77.37
C ALA A 1017 -74.42 -6.85 75.89
N TRP A 1018 -75.49 -6.96 75.11
CA TRP A 1018 -75.49 -6.75 73.66
C TRP A 1018 -76.49 -5.65 73.31
N ASN A 1019 -76.07 -4.72 72.47
CA ASN A 1019 -76.96 -3.72 71.88
C ASN A 1019 -76.74 -3.70 70.37
N TYR A 1020 -77.63 -4.39 69.65
CA TYR A 1020 -77.63 -4.41 68.18
C TYR A 1020 -78.61 -3.37 67.64
N ASP A 1021 -78.10 -2.42 66.86
CA ASP A 1021 -78.92 -1.48 66.12
C ASP A 1021 -79.10 -1.98 64.67
N ALA A 1022 -80.28 -2.53 64.39
CA ALA A 1022 -80.61 -3.06 63.08
C ALA A 1022 -80.64 -1.99 61.95
N SER A 1023 -80.75 -0.70 62.29
CA SER A 1023 -80.77 0.38 61.29
C SER A 1023 -79.38 0.76 60.79
N THR A 1024 -78.37 0.59 61.65
CA THR A 1024 -76.95 0.88 61.34
C THR A 1024 -76.12 -0.39 61.16
N GLY A 1025 -76.62 -1.56 61.59
CA GLY A 1025 -75.92 -2.83 61.57
C GLY A 1025 -74.85 -2.97 62.67
N VAL A 1026 -74.80 -2.04 63.63
CA VAL A 1026 -73.76 -2.02 64.66
C VAL A 1026 -74.19 -2.85 65.88
N LEU A 1027 -73.39 -3.85 66.22
CA LEU A 1027 -73.47 -4.62 67.47
C LEU A 1027 -72.47 -4.04 68.48
N GLN A 1028 -72.98 -3.51 69.58
CA GLN A 1028 -72.18 -3.13 70.74
C GLN A 1028 -72.17 -4.28 71.75
N VAL A 1029 -70.99 -4.65 72.22
CA VAL A 1029 -70.77 -5.68 73.23
C VAL A 1029 -70.09 -5.03 74.42
N SER A 1030 -70.61 -5.26 75.62
CA SER A 1030 -69.98 -4.81 76.87
C SER A 1030 -70.00 -5.90 77.91
N ASP A 1031 -69.01 -5.98 78.80
CA ASP A 1031 -68.97 -6.96 79.88
C ASP A 1031 -68.94 -6.33 81.29
N SER A 1032 -68.89 -7.19 82.32
CA SER A 1032 -68.76 -6.74 83.72
C SER A 1032 -67.37 -6.16 84.06
N ALA A 1033 -66.38 -6.31 83.17
CA ALA A 1033 -65.05 -5.74 83.31
C ALA A 1033 -64.92 -4.36 82.61
N LEU A 1034 -66.03 -3.77 82.15
CA LEU A 1034 -66.12 -2.49 81.43
C LEU A 1034 -65.37 -2.49 80.08
N GLN A 1035 -65.12 -3.67 79.52
CA GLN A 1035 -64.64 -3.76 78.14
C GLN A 1035 -65.78 -3.47 77.18
N VAL A 1036 -65.47 -2.79 76.08
CA VAL A 1036 -66.42 -2.49 75.01
C VAL A 1036 -65.86 -2.93 73.67
N ALA A 1037 -66.70 -3.58 72.87
CA ALA A 1037 -66.42 -3.94 71.49
C ALA A 1037 -67.55 -3.44 70.60
N SER A 1038 -67.21 -3.12 69.35
CA SER A 1038 -68.18 -2.71 68.34
C SER A 1038 -67.93 -3.49 67.06
N LEU A 1039 -68.97 -4.09 66.50
CA LEU A 1039 -68.90 -4.86 65.26
C LEU A 1039 -69.94 -4.28 64.29
N ALA A 1040 -69.52 -3.87 63.10
CA ALA A 1040 -70.43 -3.37 62.07
C ALA A 1040 -70.74 -4.49 61.09
N PHE A 1041 -71.98 -4.97 61.08
CA PHE A 1041 -72.45 -5.95 60.12
C PHE A 1041 -73.19 -5.26 58.97
N GLN A 1042 -73.11 -5.84 57.78
CA GLN A 1042 -73.93 -5.39 56.64
C GLN A 1042 -75.41 -5.61 56.97
N THR A 1043 -76.23 -4.57 56.78
CA THR A 1043 -77.67 -4.56 57.19
C THR A 1043 -78.50 -5.71 56.62
N SER A 1044 -78.05 -6.35 55.53
CA SER A 1044 -78.70 -7.51 54.90
C SER A 1044 -78.26 -8.89 55.42
N SER A 1045 -77.16 -9.01 56.19
CA SER A 1045 -76.57 -10.33 56.50
C SER A 1045 -77.13 -11.04 57.73
N LEU A 1046 -77.94 -10.37 58.57
CA LEU A 1046 -78.31 -10.85 59.91
C LEU A 1046 -79.83 -11.05 60.13
N GLY A 1047 -80.62 -11.33 59.10
CA GLY A 1047 -82.08 -11.43 59.24
C GLY A 1047 -82.53 -12.23 60.46
N ALA A 1048 -83.41 -11.67 61.31
CA ALA A 1048 -84.13 -12.26 62.46
C ALA A 1048 -83.40 -13.27 63.40
N GLY A 1049 -82.07 -13.35 63.40
CA GLY A 1049 -81.30 -14.27 64.24
C GLY A 1049 -80.93 -13.72 65.62
N THR A 1050 -80.60 -14.61 66.56
CA THR A 1050 -80.11 -14.24 67.90
C THR A 1050 -78.60 -14.48 67.99
N PHE A 1051 -77.84 -13.46 68.40
CA PHE A 1051 -76.44 -13.61 68.77
C PHE A 1051 -76.31 -14.42 70.07
N HIS A 1052 -75.39 -15.38 70.10
CA HIS A 1052 -75.02 -16.11 71.30
C HIS A 1052 -73.59 -15.78 71.68
N ALA A 1053 -73.31 -15.76 72.98
CA ALA A 1053 -71.95 -15.75 73.47
C ALA A 1053 -71.69 -16.89 74.43
N THR A 1054 -70.60 -17.59 74.16
CA THR A 1054 -70.08 -18.64 75.02
C THR A 1054 -68.64 -18.29 75.35
N THR A 1055 -68.18 -18.74 76.52
CA THR A 1055 -66.74 -18.69 76.81
C THR A 1055 -65.98 -19.45 75.72
N ASP A 1056 -64.87 -18.89 75.28
CA ASP A 1056 -63.94 -19.52 74.32
C ASP A 1056 -63.14 -20.68 74.93
N GLY A 1057 -63.25 -20.90 76.24
CA GLY A 1057 -62.43 -21.85 77.00
C GLY A 1057 -61.09 -21.26 77.47
N ALA A 1058 -60.85 -19.97 77.21
CA ALA A 1058 -59.68 -19.20 77.61
C ALA A 1058 -60.12 -17.86 78.26
N THR A 1059 -59.53 -16.73 77.84
CA THR A 1059 -59.80 -15.40 78.42
C THR A 1059 -60.87 -14.60 77.66
N GLY A 1060 -61.45 -15.15 76.59
CA GLY A 1060 -62.35 -14.45 75.67
C GLY A 1060 -63.77 -15.02 75.59
N ILE A 1061 -64.48 -14.61 74.53
CA ILE A 1061 -65.80 -15.13 74.17
C ILE A 1061 -65.90 -15.40 72.67
N TYR A 1062 -66.61 -16.47 72.30
CA TYR A 1062 -67.11 -16.65 70.94
C TYR A 1062 -68.47 -15.99 70.79
N ILE A 1063 -68.61 -15.14 69.78
CA ILE A 1063 -69.88 -14.67 69.24
C ILE A 1063 -70.27 -15.60 68.11
N THR A 1064 -71.45 -16.20 68.21
CA THR A 1064 -72.02 -17.06 67.18
C THR A 1064 -73.41 -16.60 66.78
N HIS A 1065 -73.84 -16.98 65.58
CA HIS A 1065 -75.20 -16.77 65.10
C HIS A 1065 -76.03 -18.04 65.30
N GLY A 1066 -77.16 -17.91 66.01
CA GLY A 1066 -78.11 -19.00 66.26
C GLY A 1066 -79.04 -19.32 65.10
#